data_AF-W5N040-F1
#
_entry.id   AF-W5N040-F1
#
_cell.length_a   1.000
_cell.length_b   1.000
_cell.length_c   1.000
_cell.angle_alpha   90.00
_cell.angle_beta   90.00
_cell.angle_gamma   90.00
#
_symmetry.space_group_name_H-M   'P 1'
#
loop_
_entity.id
_entity.type
_entity.pdbx_description
1 polymer ?
#
loop_
_entity_poly.entity_id
_entity_poly.type
_entity_poly.pdbx_seq_one_letter_code
_entity_poly.pdbx_strand_id
1 'polypeptide(L)'
;MMWKLGDPGLDLGCLQLLLLVYIYLCSLGDCLFVTDYFTRTPRKLNAFRSFASVELFHFNVPDDTVVAVWNLITFKEQGGTFGDSCPDRNVTVYFRSGAPPVINPLRTRFPRDTIIPGSFAVTLTWTLPNRTTGVFNVTSPLPGDWFLAAHLPKDEGKISVKGLYEECQYLFQPQLIVQRLIGIPVLYPGYLIKQIIPVHNRSVLYKVFIPNYISKVKVQLVNCSTIDKKVESCPVFLKIRAKAPPLHNSTYLDCKESKSCELETQLPFWEQWYYILVERYVGNVNVSFFIGVQVKDCSKPSITKGGSPSSALNMPQSFGSVLGFSLSENLPAAGLPPVSQNISERSPVFVSEEGTTYLAPTSDANKCWPIRPTLRNELDTFSVHFYIFFGPNISIPPDRAAVFAINLMPVLDSGGVLNMELKLNVSSLKGENITVFGCLNHGMPLSLSDNSTVKCESESTAGFILSLNATSNITKLRIPYPQTGTWYLGLRSLCATERGFEACSNVTAEVYLRSYLTPCINDCGTYGQCKLLRTNNYLYAACECKAGWDGWGCTDNSEAYTYGFQLLSTLLLCLSNLMFVPPVAIAIRSHYLLEASVYIFTMFFSTFYHACDQPGIVVFCIMEYDVLQFCDFLGSLMSVWVTVIAMARLKSIIKQVLYLLGAMLLSMALQLDRHGLWNLLGPSLFALGIMAIAWTVRTIRRRRCYPPTWKRWVFYLFPGTMIATSAVALYAFVETEENYFYIHSIWHMLIAGSVGFLLPPRAKPDGKVTPIQRRRGCGYQLCVNEHEELGLVDPAIVSINSICTS
;
A
#
# COMPACT_ATOMS: atom_id res chain seq x y z
N MET A 1 -35.75 -50.66 38.06
CA MET A 1 -36.21 -50.48 39.46
C MET A 1 -37.27 -49.38 39.43
N MET A 2 -38.53 -49.74 39.65
CA MET A 2 -39.73 -48.89 39.58
C MET A 2 -39.77 -47.84 40.68
N TRP A 3 -40.01 -46.55 40.39
CA TRP A 3 -40.70 -45.58 41.29
C TRP A 3 -41.42 -44.55 40.38
N LYS A 4 -42.72 -44.74 40.07
CA LYS A 4 -43.95 -44.23 40.72
C LYS A 4 -44.13 -42.70 40.66
N LEU A 5 -45.21 -42.30 39.97
CA LEU A 5 -45.88 -41.00 40.03
C LEU A 5 -46.34 -40.68 41.47
N GLY A 6 -46.28 -39.40 41.83
CA GLY A 6 -46.94 -38.79 42.99
C GLY A 6 -47.11 -37.27 42.79
N ASP A 7 -48.35 -36.89 42.48
CA ASP A 7 -49.13 -35.64 42.53
C ASP A 7 -48.53 -34.21 42.76
N PRO A 8 -49.28 -33.17 42.31
CA PRO A 8 -48.80 -31.82 42.03
C PRO A 8 -49.01 -30.85 43.21
N GLY A 9 -48.06 -29.95 43.46
CA GLY A 9 -48.27 -28.92 44.47
C GLY A 9 -47.11 -27.95 44.65
N LEU A 10 -47.35 -26.71 44.25
CA LEU A 10 -46.65 -25.47 44.64
C LEU A 10 -45.34 -25.10 43.90
N ASP A 11 -45.46 -24.99 42.59
CA ASP A 11 -44.68 -24.06 41.74
C ASP A 11 -45.12 -22.60 41.95
N LEU A 12 -44.76 -21.97 43.07
CA LEU A 12 -44.95 -20.52 43.23
C LEU A 12 -43.66 -19.79 43.63
N GLY A 13 -42.84 -20.40 44.49
CA GLY A 13 -41.56 -19.82 44.93
C GLY A 13 -40.48 -19.81 43.84
N CYS A 14 -40.37 -20.87 43.05
CA CYS A 14 -39.34 -20.96 42.00
C CYS A 14 -39.67 -20.03 40.81
N LEU A 15 -40.96 -19.92 40.44
CA LEU A 15 -41.42 -19.01 39.41
C LEU A 15 -41.28 -17.55 39.83
N GLN A 16 -41.56 -17.20 41.11
CA GLN A 16 -41.30 -15.86 41.64
C GLN A 16 -39.82 -15.53 41.75
N LEU A 17 -38.96 -16.51 42.07
CA LEU A 17 -37.51 -16.29 42.09
C LEU A 17 -36.95 -16.10 40.67
N LEU A 18 -37.44 -16.86 39.70
CA LEU A 18 -37.11 -16.70 38.28
C LEU A 18 -37.65 -15.37 37.72
N LEU A 19 -38.86 -14.96 38.12
CA LEU A 19 -39.41 -13.65 37.76
C LEU A 19 -38.62 -12.53 38.42
N LEU A 20 -38.21 -12.67 39.68
CA LEU A 20 -37.38 -11.69 40.38
C LEU A 20 -35.99 -11.61 39.77
N VAL A 21 -35.36 -12.72 39.39
CA VAL A 21 -34.08 -12.73 38.66
C VAL A 21 -34.24 -12.15 37.26
N TYR A 22 -35.33 -12.46 36.55
CA TYR A 22 -35.63 -11.88 35.24
C TYR A 22 -35.92 -10.37 35.32
N ILE A 23 -36.64 -9.92 36.35
CA ILE A 23 -36.91 -8.51 36.63
C ILE A 23 -35.65 -7.80 37.13
N TYR A 24 -34.77 -8.46 37.89
CA TYR A 24 -33.49 -7.91 38.33
C TYR A 24 -32.47 -7.82 37.17
N LEU A 25 -32.49 -8.78 36.25
CA LEU A 25 -31.75 -8.71 34.97
C LEU A 25 -32.36 -7.67 34.01
N CYS A 26 -33.68 -7.48 33.98
CA CYS A 26 -34.34 -6.43 33.18
C CYS A 26 -34.27 -5.03 33.82
N SER A 27 -34.00 -4.94 35.13
CA SER A 27 -33.84 -3.68 35.87
C SER A 27 -32.45 -3.05 35.67
N LEU A 28 -31.50 -3.81 35.11
CA LEU A 28 -30.27 -3.25 34.57
C LEU A 28 -30.59 -2.70 33.17
N GLY A 29 -31.30 -1.56 33.13
CA GLY A 29 -31.31 -0.67 31.97
C GLY A 29 -29.95 0.01 31.81
N ASP A 30 -28.90 -0.79 31.83
CA ASP A 30 -27.51 -0.41 31.65
C ASP A 30 -27.15 -0.65 30.20
N CYS A 31 -26.54 0.36 29.58
CA CYS A 31 -25.96 0.28 28.26
C CYS A 31 -25.21 -1.05 28.04
N LEU A 32 -25.74 -1.92 27.20
CA LEU A 32 -25.10 -3.19 26.86
C LEU A 32 -23.90 -2.88 25.95
N PHE A 33 -22.69 -3.14 26.46
CA PHE A 33 -21.47 -3.08 25.68
C PHE A 33 -21.16 -4.44 25.06
N VAL A 34 -20.76 -4.44 23.80
CA VAL A 34 -20.22 -5.63 23.13
C VAL A 34 -18.78 -5.35 22.70
N THR A 35 -17.91 -6.33 22.96
CA THR A 35 -16.49 -6.25 22.63
C THR A 35 -16.18 -7.18 21.46
N ASP A 36 -15.72 -6.59 20.35
CA ASP A 36 -15.29 -7.29 19.14
C ASP A 36 -13.76 -7.35 19.07
N TYR A 37 -13.20 -8.48 18.63
CA TYR A 37 -11.76 -8.70 18.50
C TYR A 37 -11.37 -8.99 17.05
N PHE A 38 -10.40 -8.25 16.52
CA PHE A 38 -9.88 -8.40 15.17
C PHE A 38 -8.36 -8.57 15.22
N THR A 39 -7.82 -9.50 14.43
CA THR A 39 -6.38 -9.74 14.33
C THR A 39 -5.95 -9.87 12.88
N ARG A 40 -4.72 -9.47 12.58
CA ARG A 40 -4.08 -9.69 11.27
C ARG A 40 -2.89 -10.63 11.44
N THR A 41 -2.52 -11.31 10.35
CA THR A 41 -1.35 -12.20 10.33
C THR A 41 -0.06 -11.39 10.49
N PRO A 42 0.97 -11.92 11.16
CA PRO A 42 2.27 -11.27 11.23
C PRO A 42 2.88 -11.09 9.84
N ARG A 43 3.49 -9.93 9.58
CA ARG A 43 4.21 -9.62 8.34
C ARG A 43 5.64 -9.19 8.63
N LYS A 44 6.56 -9.54 7.73
CA LYS A 44 7.98 -9.13 7.81
C LYS A 44 8.08 -7.65 7.47
N LEU A 45 8.70 -6.89 8.37
CA LEU A 45 8.99 -5.48 8.15
C LEU A 45 10.31 -5.31 7.40
N ASN A 46 10.33 -4.34 6.49
CA ASN A 46 11.53 -3.94 5.76
C ASN A 46 12.01 -2.56 6.24
N ALA A 47 13.31 -2.29 6.04
CA ALA A 47 13.88 -0.96 6.26
C ALA A 47 13.26 0.06 5.31
N PHE A 48 12.91 1.24 5.83
CA PHE A 48 12.25 2.27 5.04
C PHE A 48 13.21 2.83 3.99
N ARG A 49 12.84 2.63 2.71
CA ARG A 49 13.47 3.27 1.53
C ARG A 49 12.47 4.19 0.84
N SER A 50 11.34 3.65 0.43
CA SER A 50 10.19 4.39 -0.11
C SER A 50 8.89 3.88 0.52
N PHE A 51 7.75 4.49 0.18
CA PHE A 51 6.45 3.98 0.63
C PHE A 51 6.19 2.52 0.19
N ALA A 52 6.86 2.06 -0.88
CA ALA A 52 6.76 0.67 -1.34
C ALA A 52 7.37 -0.35 -0.36
N SER A 53 8.28 0.09 0.53
CA SER A 53 8.91 -0.77 1.55
C SER A 53 8.08 -0.89 2.84
N VAL A 54 6.93 -0.22 2.91
CA VAL A 54 6.08 -0.15 4.09
C VAL A 54 5.04 -1.25 4.06
N GLU A 55 4.85 -1.92 5.19
CA GLU A 55 3.80 -2.91 5.36
C GLU A 55 2.52 -2.22 5.83
N LEU A 56 1.49 -2.27 4.98
CA LEU A 56 0.17 -1.71 5.25
C LEU A 56 -0.74 -2.77 5.89
N PHE A 57 -1.57 -2.38 6.86
CA PHE A 57 -2.62 -3.22 7.46
C PHE A 57 -3.94 -2.47 7.44
N HIS A 58 -5.02 -3.19 7.16
CA HIS A 58 -6.38 -2.65 7.07
C HIS A 58 -7.27 -3.25 8.16
N PHE A 59 -8.05 -2.41 8.82
CA PHE A 59 -9.09 -2.77 9.78
C PHE A 59 -10.38 -2.02 9.44
N ASN A 60 -11.53 -2.60 9.74
CA ASN A 60 -12.81 -1.90 9.66
C ASN A 60 -13.34 -1.73 11.09
N VAL A 61 -13.56 -0.49 11.50
CA VAL A 61 -14.13 -0.13 12.81
C VAL A 61 -15.65 0.00 12.63
N PRO A 62 -16.44 -0.86 13.31
CA PRO A 62 -17.90 -0.80 13.22
C PRO A 62 -18.50 0.52 13.70
N ASP A 63 -19.72 0.81 13.26
CA ASP A 63 -20.54 1.88 13.82
C ASP A 63 -20.86 1.63 15.31
N ASP A 64 -21.30 2.70 16.00
CA ASP A 64 -21.65 2.71 17.42
C ASP A 64 -20.46 2.36 18.35
N THR A 65 -19.21 2.50 17.86
CA THR A 65 -17.99 2.25 18.63
C THR A 65 -17.69 3.38 19.62
N VAL A 66 -17.46 3.01 20.89
CA VAL A 66 -17.10 3.94 21.97
C VAL A 66 -15.60 3.97 22.21
N VAL A 67 -14.91 2.83 22.11
CA VAL A 67 -13.45 2.75 22.28
C VAL A 67 -12.87 1.75 21.28
N ALA A 68 -11.77 2.11 20.63
CA ALA A 68 -10.93 1.21 19.85
C ALA A 68 -9.52 1.17 20.45
N VAL A 69 -9.00 -0.03 20.67
CA VAL A 69 -7.65 -0.27 21.21
C VAL A 69 -6.88 -1.16 20.26
N TRP A 70 -5.77 -0.64 19.73
CA TRP A 70 -4.82 -1.42 18.96
C TRP A 70 -3.70 -1.93 19.87
N ASN A 71 -3.53 -3.25 19.90
CA ASN A 71 -2.40 -3.91 20.51
C ASN A 71 -1.38 -4.26 19.41
N LEU A 72 -0.18 -3.71 19.53
CA LEU A 72 0.86 -3.70 18.50
C LEU A 72 1.97 -4.63 18.97
N ILE A 73 2.14 -5.78 18.32
CA ILE A 73 3.10 -6.79 18.75
C ILE A 73 4.22 -6.88 17.72
N THR A 74 5.47 -6.75 18.16
CA THR A 74 6.67 -6.98 17.35
C THR A 74 7.50 -8.10 17.94
N PHE A 75 8.12 -8.91 17.10
CA PHE A 75 9.03 -9.96 17.53
C PHE A 75 10.15 -10.19 16.52
N LYS A 76 11.28 -10.72 16.99
CA LYS A 76 12.47 -11.02 16.17
C LYS A 76 12.57 -12.52 15.92
N GLU A 77 12.91 -12.88 14.70
CA GLU A 77 13.13 -14.26 14.27
C GLU A 77 14.49 -14.37 13.57
N GLN A 78 15.20 -15.47 13.84
CA GLN A 78 16.45 -15.84 13.21
C GLN A 78 16.42 -17.35 12.91
N GLY A 79 16.52 -17.72 11.63
CA GLY A 79 16.57 -19.13 11.20
C GLY A 79 15.36 -20.00 11.56
N GLY A 80 14.19 -19.41 11.82
CA GLY A 80 13.00 -20.16 12.29
C GLY A 80 12.88 -20.25 13.82
N THR A 81 13.77 -19.60 14.57
CA THR A 81 13.74 -19.52 16.05
C THR A 81 13.77 -18.07 16.53
N PHE A 82 13.60 -17.84 17.84
CA PHE A 82 13.66 -16.48 18.40
C PHE A 82 15.07 -15.89 18.24
N GLY A 83 15.16 -14.70 17.64
CA GLY A 83 16.42 -14.04 17.32
C GLY A 83 17.03 -13.25 18.48
N ASP A 84 17.52 -13.93 19.52
CA ASP A 84 18.17 -13.30 20.70
C ASP A 84 19.40 -12.46 20.31
N SER A 85 20.13 -12.87 19.26
CA SER A 85 21.30 -12.16 18.73
C SER A 85 20.98 -10.98 17.81
N CYS A 86 19.71 -10.72 17.52
CA CYS A 86 19.31 -9.68 16.59
C CYS A 86 19.28 -8.28 17.25
N PRO A 87 19.79 -7.24 16.56
CA PRO A 87 19.84 -5.90 17.13
C PRO A 87 18.44 -5.32 17.40
N ASP A 88 18.32 -4.48 18.41
CA ASP A 88 17.09 -3.76 18.72
C ASP A 88 16.87 -2.63 17.72
N ARG A 89 15.86 -2.75 16.86
CA ARG A 89 15.49 -1.73 15.87
C ARG A 89 14.09 -1.20 16.13
N ASN A 90 13.97 0.07 16.50
CA ASN A 90 12.67 0.66 16.81
C ASN A 90 11.71 0.57 15.62
N VAL A 91 10.46 0.18 15.86
CA VAL A 91 9.42 0.07 14.81
C VAL A 91 8.48 1.24 14.93
N THR A 92 8.25 1.97 13.84
CA THR A 92 7.30 3.08 13.81
C THR A 92 6.03 2.66 13.07
N VAL A 93 4.87 2.91 13.68
CA VAL A 93 3.56 2.59 13.13
C VAL A 93 2.72 3.85 13.00
N TYR A 94 2.17 4.10 11.81
CA TYR A 94 1.30 5.24 11.52
C TYR A 94 -0.15 4.81 11.36
N PHE A 95 -1.08 5.65 11.81
CA PHE A 95 -2.52 5.39 11.82
C PHE A 95 -3.27 6.51 11.11
N ARG A 96 -4.23 6.13 10.25
CA ARG A 96 -5.15 7.07 9.60
C ARG A 96 -6.51 6.39 9.33
N SER A 97 -7.59 7.14 9.51
CA SER A 97 -8.95 6.72 9.17
C SER A 97 -9.35 7.12 7.74
N GLY A 98 -10.11 6.26 7.08
CA GLY A 98 -10.68 6.41 5.74
C GLY A 98 -9.72 6.15 4.57
N ALA A 99 -8.41 6.20 4.78
CA ALA A 99 -7.40 5.95 3.73
C ALA A 99 -6.01 5.65 4.33
N PRO A 100 -5.09 5.04 3.55
CA PRO A 100 -3.70 4.82 3.96
C PRO A 100 -2.99 6.09 4.44
N PRO A 101 -2.15 6.02 5.49
CA PRO A 101 -1.40 7.16 5.98
C PRO A 101 -0.34 7.60 4.96
N VAL A 102 -0.18 8.92 4.80
CA VAL A 102 0.84 9.52 3.94
C VAL A 102 2.01 9.93 4.85
N ILE A 103 3.12 9.19 4.79
CA ILE A 103 4.24 9.29 5.74
C ILE A 103 5.52 9.78 5.07
N ASN A 104 6.37 10.50 5.81
CA ASN A 104 7.67 10.96 5.33
C ASN A 104 8.74 10.90 6.43
N PRO A 105 9.12 9.67 6.85
CA PRO A 105 10.09 9.50 7.95
C PRO A 105 11.48 10.03 7.59
N LEU A 106 11.86 10.03 6.30
CA LEU A 106 13.14 10.53 5.81
C LEU A 106 13.17 12.06 5.60
N ARG A 107 12.06 12.77 5.83
CA ARG A 107 11.93 14.23 5.63
C ARG A 107 12.32 14.70 4.21
N THR A 108 12.01 13.87 3.22
CA THR A 108 12.22 14.14 1.79
C THR A 108 11.24 15.20 1.27
N ARG A 109 11.53 15.80 0.12
CA ARG A 109 10.66 16.81 -0.47
C ARG A 109 9.47 16.19 -1.20
N PHE A 110 8.25 16.60 -0.84
CA PHE A 110 7.05 16.30 -1.63
C PHE A 110 6.99 17.17 -2.90
N PRO A 111 6.45 16.64 -4.01
CA PRO A 111 6.14 17.45 -5.19
C PRO A 111 5.25 18.64 -4.83
N ARG A 112 5.42 19.76 -5.54
CA ARG A 112 4.56 20.95 -5.36
C ARG A 112 3.09 20.56 -5.54
N ASP A 113 2.20 21.29 -4.86
CA ASP A 113 0.74 21.12 -4.93
C ASP A 113 0.22 19.79 -4.36
N THR A 114 1.05 19.08 -3.58
CA THR A 114 0.67 17.83 -2.90
C THR A 114 0.28 18.11 -1.46
N ILE A 115 -0.91 17.64 -1.06
CA ILE A 115 -1.37 17.73 0.32
C ILE A 115 -0.87 16.51 1.10
N ILE A 116 -0.47 16.74 2.35
CA ILE A 116 -0.10 15.69 3.29
C ILE A 116 -1.19 15.65 4.38
N PRO A 117 -2.13 14.69 4.31
CA PRO A 117 -3.10 14.47 5.38
C PRO A 117 -2.40 14.13 6.70
N GLY A 118 -2.93 14.63 7.82
CA GLY A 118 -2.42 14.29 9.14
C GLY A 118 -2.53 12.79 9.43
N SER A 119 -1.52 12.25 10.12
CA SER A 119 -1.51 10.87 10.61
C SER A 119 -0.98 10.83 12.04
N PHE A 120 -1.43 9.85 12.83
CA PHE A 120 -0.90 9.58 14.16
C PHE A 120 0.24 8.58 14.06
N ALA A 121 1.29 8.71 14.88
CA ALA A 121 2.42 7.79 14.87
C ALA A 121 2.72 7.29 16.28
N VAL A 122 3.08 6.02 16.39
CA VAL A 122 3.53 5.36 17.61
C VAL A 122 4.85 4.64 17.30
N THR A 123 5.87 4.93 18.09
CA THR A 123 7.18 4.26 17.97
C THR A 123 7.31 3.22 19.08
N LEU A 124 7.55 1.97 18.69
CA LEU A 124 7.76 0.83 19.57
C LEU A 124 9.25 0.68 19.85
N THR A 125 9.63 0.84 21.11
CA THR A 125 10.98 0.56 21.61
C THR A 125 11.05 -0.84 22.21
N TRP A 126 12.24 -1.46 22.16
CA TRP A 126 12.44 -2.81 22.68
C TRP A 126 12.57 -2.80 24.20
N THR A 127 11.61 -3.43 24.87
CA THR A 127 11.57 -3.56 26.34
C THR A 127 11.89 -4.98 26.81
N LEU A 128 11.59 -5.99 26.00
CA LEU A 128 12.02 -7.37 26.21
C LEU A 128 12.89 -7.82 25.02
N PRO A 129 13.83 -8.77 25.22
CA PRO A 129 14.83 -9.13 24.22
C PRO A 129 14.26 -9.58 22.86
N ASN A 130 13.14 -10.31 22.87
CA ASN A 130 12.59 -10.97 21.67
C ASN A 130 11.20 -10.48 21.26
N ARG A 131 10.51 -9.74 22.12
CA ARG A 131 9.12 -9.33 21.88
C ARG A 131 8.86 -7.96 22.50
N THR A 132 8.24 -7.07 21.77
CA THR A 132 7.75 -5.80 22.32
C THR A 132 6.28 -5.66 22.01
N THR A 133 5.58 -4.96 22.90
CA THR A 133 4.16 -4.69 22.75
C THR A 133 3.92 -3.21 23.01
N GLY A 134 3.19 -2.55 22.12
CA GLY A 134 2.67 -1.21 22.33
C GLY A 134 1.16 -1.20 22.27
N VAL A 135 0.56 -0.15 22.85
CA VAL A 135 -0.88 0.03 22.85
C VAL A 135 -1.20 1.43 22.34
N PHE A 136 -2.15 1.50 21.41
CA PHE A 136 -2.70 2.76 20.90
C PHE A 136 -4.22 2.73 21.06
N ASN A 137 -4.79 3.67 21.82
CA ASN A 137 -6.23 3.74 22.06
C ASN A 137 -6.84 5.02 21.51
N VAL A 138 -8.06 4.91 20.98
CA VAL A 138 -8.86 6.03 20.48
C VAL A 138 -10.25 5.94 21.09
N THR A 139 -10.66 6.99 21.79
CA THR A 139 -12.01 7.15 22.32
C THR A 139 -12.93 7.77 21.27
N SER A 140 -14.13 7.21 21.10
CA SER A 140 -15.11 7.59 20.07
C SER A 140 -14.49 7.75 18.67
N PRO A 141 -13.87 6.66 18.14
CA PRO A 141 -13.21 6.66 16.83
C PRO A 141 -14.23 6.89 15.70
N LEU A 142 -13.76 7.41 14.58
CA LEU A 142 -14.56 7.45 13.36
C LEU A 142 -14.79 6.02 12.85
N PRO A 143 -16.03 5.64 12.48
CA PRO A 143 -16.32 4.34 11.90
C PRO A 143 -15.76 4.20 10.48
N GLY A 144 -15.68 2.96 10.00
CA GLY A 144 -15.22 2.59 8.67
C GLY A 144 -13.76 2.15 8.63
N ASP A 145 -13.11 2.34 7.50
CA ASP A 145 -11.77 1.82 7.24
C ASP A 145 -10.68 2.55 8.05
N TRP A 146 -9.78 1.79 8.64
CA TRP A 146 -8.58 2.27 9.33
C TRP A 146 -7.35 1.58 8.78
N PHE A 147 -6.32 2.36 8.48
CA PHE A 147 -5.08 1.88 7.89
C PHE A 147 -3.90 2.13 8.83
N LEU A 148 -3.08 1.10 8.98
CA LEU A 148 -1.84 1.12 9.74
C LEU A 148 -0.68 0.91 8.78
N ALA A 149 0.37 1.73 8.87
CA ALA A 149 1.57 1.59 8.08
C ALA A 149 2.78 1.40 9.01
N ALA A 150 3.44 0.24 8.92
CA ALA A 150 4.56 -0.12 9.78
C ALA A 150 5.84 -0.30 8.97
N HIS A 151 6.96 0.19 9.50
CA HIS A 151 8.27 0.04 8.87
C HIS A 151 9.41 0.02 9.89
N LEU A 152 10.58 -0.47 9.47
CA LEU A 152 11.84 -0.32 10.18
C LEU A 152 12.55 0.98 9.76
N PRO A 153 13.49 1.52 10.55
CA PRO A 153 14.34 2.64 10.14
C PRO A 153 15.16 2.30 8.88
N LYS A 154 15.70 3.32 8.20
CA LYS A 154 16.61 3.16 7.06
C LYS A 154 17.80 2.29 7.48
N ASP A 155 18.18 1.32 6.65
CA ASP A 155 19.29 0.41 6.92
C ASP A 155 20.64 1.13 6.87
N GLU A 156 21.59 0.73 7.71
CA GLU A 156 22.95 1.30 7.79
C GLU A 156 23.90 0.77 6.69
N GLY A 157 23.37 0.21 5.59
CA GLY A 157 24.17 -0.18 4.41
C GLY A 157 25.12 -1.37 4.55
N LYS A 158 25.05 -2.15 5.65
CA LYS A 158 25.87 -3.37 5.80
C LYS A 158 25.21 -4.57 5.11
N ILE A 159 25.75 -5.01 3.97
CA ILE A 159 25.43 -6.35 3.42
C ILE A 159 26.01 -7.38 4.38
N SER A 160 25.18 -8.33 4.78
CA SER A 160 25.67 -9.62 5.28
C SER A 160 25.57 -10.65 4.15
N VAL A 161 26.65 -11.37 3.88
CA VAL A 161 26.67 -12.42 2.86
C VAL A 161 25.69 -13.54 3.28
N LYS A 162 24.67 -13.79 2.46
CA LYS A 162 23.66 -14.83 2.71
C LYS A 162 24.32 -16.20 2.91
N GLY A 163 24.02 -16.84 4.04
CA GLY A 163 24.49 -18.19 4.36
C GLY A 163 25.73 -18.29 5.27
N LEU A 164 26.36 -17.17 5.64
CA LEU A 164 27.35 -17.13 6.74
C LEU A 164 26.70 -16.83 8.10
N TYR A 165 25.59 -16.08 8.09
CA TYR A 165 24.76 -15.77 9.25
C TYR A 165 23.29 -15.85 8.86
N GLU A 166 22.44 -16.31 9.77
CA GLU A 166 20.99 -16.28 9.58
C GLU A 166 20.49 -14.83 9.64
N GLU A 167 19.77 -14.38 8.60
CA GLU A 167 19.23 -13.02 8.55
C GLU A 167 18.19 -12.79 9.65
N CYS A 168 18.35 -11.68 10.38
CA CYS A 168 17.37 -11.22 11.36
C CYS A 168 16.09 -10.73 10.66
N GLN A 169 14.97 -11.35 11.00
CA GLN A 169 13.65 -10.95 10.51
C GLN A 169 12.85 -10.30 11.65
N TYR A 170 12.25 -9.16 11.37
CA TYR A 170 11.37 -8.47 12.31
C TYR A 170 9.93 -8.64 11.83
N LEU A 171 9.11 -9.28 12.64
CA LEU A 171 7.71 -9.53 12.34
C LEU A 171 6.83 -8.60 13.17
N PHE A 172 5.79 -8.07 12.52
CA PHE A 172 4.82 -7.19 13.14
C PHE A 172 3.40 -7.72 13.00
N GLN A 173 2.67 -7.74 14.12
CA GLN A 173 1.32 -8.22 14.22
C GLN A 173 0.43 -7.21 14.98
N PRO A 174 -0.48 -6.52 14.28
CA PRO A 174 -1.47 -5.67 14.93
C PRO A 174 -2.75 -6.45 15.27
N GLN A 175 -3.33 -6.13 16.42
CA GLN A 175 -4.64 -6.59 16.89
C GLN A 175 -5.49 -5.38 17.24
N LEU A 176 -6.79 -5.43 16.97
CA LEU A 176 -7.76 -4.38 17.25
C LEU A 176 -8.86 -4.95 18.16
N ILE A 177 -9.12 -4.26 19.26
CA ILE A 177 -10.18 -4.55 20.22
C ILE A 177 -11.14 -3.37 20.18
N VAL A 178 -12.42 -3.62 19.91
CA VAL A 178 -13.43 -2.58 19.76
C VAL A 178 -14.53 -2.79 20.78
N GLN A 179 -14.91 -1.75 21.51
CA GLN A 179 -16.06 -1.75 22.40
C GLN A 179 -17.19 -0.91 21.82
N ARG A 180 -18.34 -1.53 21.58
CA ARG A 180 -19.51 -0.95 20.93
C ARG A 180 -20.67 -0.84 21.88
N LEU A 181 -21.48 0.19 21.66
CA LEU A 181 -22.71 0.44 22.42
C LEU A 181 -23.91 -0.14 21.66
N ILE A 182 -24.71 -0.98 22.32
CA ILE A 182 -25.92 -1.56 21.74
C ILE A 182 -27.16 -0.88 22.31
N GLY A 183 -28.22 -0.81 21.50
CA GLY A 183 -29.52 -0.32 21.95
C GLY A 183 -29.65 1.21 21.94
N ILE A 184 -28.83 1.91 21.16
CA ILE A 184 -28.93 3.38 21.00
C ILE A 184 -30.28 3.71 20.34
N PRO A 185 -31.16 4.49 20.99
CA PRO A 185 -32.45 4.86 20.40
C PRO A 185 -32.27 5.76 19.17
N VAL A 186 -33.02 5.46 18.11
CA VAL A 186 -33.02 6.21 16.85
C VAL A 186 -34.08 7.29 16.89
N LEU A 187 -33.71 8.54 16.63
CA LEU A 187 -34.62 9.67 16.47
C LEU A 187 -34.98 9.83 14.99
N TYR A 188 -36.28 10.00 14.71
CA TYR A 188 -36.77 10.30 13.37
C TYR A 188 -37.00 11.80 13.22
N PRO A 189 -36.49 12.45 12.16
CA PRO A 189 -36.73 13.87 11.92
C PRO A 189 -38.23 14.19 11.84
N GLY A 190 -38.64 15.31 12.46
CA GLY A 190 -40.04 15.79 12.48
C GLY A 190 -40.90 15.28 13.65
N TYR A 191 -40.40 14.29 14.40
CA TYR A 191 -41.10 13.70 15.55
C TYR A 191 -40.54 14.19 16.88
N LEU A 192 -41.43 14.37 17.87
CA LEU A 192 -41.09 14.66 19.26
C LEU A 192 -41.31 13.41 20.12
N ILE A 193 -40.29 12.99 20.85
CA ILE A 193 -40.33 11.78 21.69
C ILE A 193 -40.09 12.19 23.15
N LYS A 194 -40.96 11.73 24.06
CA LYS A 194 -40.80 11.94 25.50
C LYS A 194 -39.75 10.99 26.06
N GLN A 195 -38.77 11.53 26.78
CA GLN A 195 -37.67 10.78 27.37
C GLN A 195 -37.45 11.17 28.84
N ILE A 196 -36.85 10.25 29.61
CA ILE A 196 -36.55 10.45 31.04
C ILE A 196 -35.12 9.99 31.31
N ILE A 197 -34.33 10.84 31.97
CA ILE A 197 -33.01 10.47 32.49
C ILE A 197 -33.17 10.18 33.99
N PRO A 198 -33.13 8.91 34.41
CA PRO A 198 -33.22 8.53 35.82
C PRO A 198 -31.98 8.97 36.61
N VAL A 199 -32.08 9.11 37.93
CA VAL A 199 -30.98 9.57 38.81
C VAL A 199 -29.68 8.77 38.60
N HIS A 200 -29.81 7.45 38.40
CA HIS A 200 -28.69 6.53 38.21
C HIS A 200 -27.93 6.74 36.89
N ASN A 201 -28.59 7.27 35.86
CA ASN A 201 -27.97 7.52 34.57
C ASN A 201 -27.55 8.98 34.48
N ARG A 202 -26.28 9.21 34.17
CA ARG A 202 -25.74 10.56 34.02
C ARG A 202 -26.05 11.17 32.66
N SER A 203 -26.13 10.34 31.62
CA SER A 203 -26.36 10.78 30.25
C SER A 203 -27.12 9.72 29.45
N VAL A 204 -27.76 10.16 28.37
CA VAL A 204 -28.40 9.29 27.39
C VAL A 204 -27.94 9.70 26.00
N LEU A 205 -27.60 8.70 25.18
CA LEU A 205 -27.13 8.88 23.81
C LEU A 205 -28.24 8.48 22.84
N TYR A 206 -28.45 9.31 21.81
CA TYR A 206 -29.39 9.08 20.72
C TYR A 206 -28.64 9.13 19.39
N LYS A 207 -29.22 8.52 18.35
CA LYS A 207 -28.71 8.65 16.97
C LYS A 207 -29.79 9.07 15.98
N VAL A 208 -29.41 9.86 14.98
CA VAL A 208 -30.29 10.28 13.87
C VAL A 208 -29.53 10.16 12.56
N PHE A 209 -30.18 9.63 11.53
CA PHE A 209 -29.58 9.55 10.19
C PHE A 209 -29.91 10.81 9.39
N ILE A 210 -28.89 11.43 8.77
CA ILE A 210 -29.07 12.62 7.94
C ILE A 210 -28.95 12.25 6.46
N PRO A 211 -30.03 12.41 5.66
CA PRO A 211 -30.01 12.11 4.23
C PRO A 211 -29.26 13.18 3.41
N ASN A 212 -29.16 12.95 2.09
CA ASN A 212 -28.61 13.92 1.15
C ASN A 212 -29.47 15.20 1.05
N TYR A 213 -28.86 16.28 0.57
CA TYR A 213 -29.52 17.57 0.29
C TYR A 213 -30.09 18.28 1.53
N ILE A 214 -29.51 18.06 2.71
CA ILE A 214 -29.89 18.78 3.93
C ILE A 214 -28.94 19.97 4.14
N SER A 215 -29.50 21.17 4.34
CA SER A 215 -28.72 22.39 4.62
C SER A 215 -28.50 22.65 6.10
N LYS A 216 -29.43 22.24 6.95
CA LYS A 216 -29.43 22.53 8.39
C LYS A 216 -30.11 21.42 9.18
N VAL A 217 -29.51 21.05 10.30
CA VAL A 217 -30.10 20.15 11.30
C VAL A 217 -30.27 20.94 12.59
N LYS A 218 -31.46 20.85 13.19
CA LYS A 218 -31.81 21.53 14.45
C LYS A 218 -32.30 20.49 15.44
N VAL A 219 -31.63 20.37 16.58
CA VAL A 219 -32.06 19.51 17.69
C VAL A 219 -32.70 20.39 18.74
N GLN A 220 -33.93 20.07 19.14
CA GLN A 220 -34.70 20.83 20.11
C GLN A 220 -35.11 19.97 21.31
N LEU A 221 -34.95 20.54 22.51
CA LEU A 221 -35.47 20.00 23.76
C LEU A 221 -36.59 20.91 24.27
N VAL A 222 -37.75 20.32 24.55
CA VAL A 222 -38.99 21.03 24.92
C VAL A 222 -39.61 20.41 26.17
N ASN A 223 -40.36 21.21 26.94
CA ASN A 223 -41.16 20.76 28.09
C ASN A 223 -40.35 19.93 29.11
N CYS A 224 -39.25 20.49 29.61
CA CYS A 224 -38.50 19.88 30.69
C CYS A 224 -39.26 19.96 32.01
N SER A 225 -39.35 18.84 32.73
CA SER A 225 -39.88 18.78 34.09
C SER A 225 -39.01 17.93 34.98
N THR A 226 -38.92 18.33 36.24
CA THR A 226 -38.36 17.51 37.33
C THR A 226 -39.50 17.08 38.26
N ILE A 227 -39.29 16.02 39.04
CA ILE A 227 -40.34 15.43 39.91
C ILE A 227 -41.00 16.47 40.83
N ASP A 228 -40.26 17.51 41.24
CA ASP A 228 -40.75 18.47 42.23
C ASP A 228 -41.35 19.76 41.64
N LYS A 229 -41.03 20.17 40.40
CA LYS A 229 -41.62 21.36 39.72
C LYS A 229 -41.48 21.28 38.19
N LYS A 230 -42.39 21.96 37.45
CA LYS A 230 -42.08 22.39 36.07
C LYS A 230 -40.94 23.41 36.15
N VAL A 231 -39.79 23.08 35.59
CA VAL A 231 -38.61 23.96 35.59
C VAL A 231 -38.69 24.83 34.33
N GLU A 232 -38.48 26.14 34.47
CA GLU A 232 -38.51 27.07 33.33
C GLU A 232 -37.31 26.89 32.38
N SER A 233 -36.25 26.21 32.83
CA SER A 233 -35.07 25.87 32.05
C SER A 233 -34.62 24.42 32.26
N CYS A 234 -33.98 23.82 31.26
CA CYS A 234 -33.57 22.41 31.30
C CYS A 234 -32.16 22.27 31.91
N PRO A 235 -31.97 21.55 33.04
CA PRO A 235 -30.65 21.37 33.66
C PRO A 235 -29.85 20.26 32.94
N VAL A 236 -29.63 20.41 31.64
CA VAL A 236 -28.94 19.42 30.79
C VAL A 236 -27.96 20.11 29.84
N PHE A 237 -26.90 19.40 29.48
CA PHE A 237 -25.99 19.73 28.40
C PHE A 237 -26.39 18.93 27.16
N LEU A 238 -26.52 19.63 26.03
CA LEU A 238 -26.79 19.02 24.74
C LEU A 238 -25.52 19.05 23.88
N LYS A 239 -25.09 17.89 23.39
CA LYS A 239 -23.92 17.73 22.52
C LYS A 239 -24.33 16.99 21.25
N ILE A 240 -23.77 17.40 20.11
CA ILE A 240 -24.00 16.73 18.82
C ILE A 240 -22.67 16.50 18.11
N ARG A 241 -22.49 15.32 17.52
CA ARG A 241 -21.32 15.01 16.70
C ARG A 241 -21.70 14.08 15.53
N ALA A 242 -21.12 14.34 14.36
CA ALA A 242 -21.27 13.47 13.19
C ALA A 242 -20.38 12.22 13.31
N LYS A 243 -20.83 11.10 12.75
CA LYS A 243 -20.14 9.81 12.57
C LYS A 243 -19.79 9.03 13.85
N ALA A 244 -19.50 9.70 14.96
CA ALA A 244 -19.11 9.07 16.21
C ALA A 244 -19.72 9.78 17.43
N PRO A 245 -19.81 9.09 18.59
CA PRO A 245 -20.30 9.70 19.83
C PRO A 245 -19.54 10.99 20.21
N PRO A 246 -20.22 12.00 20.81
CA PRO A 246 -19.60 13.25 21.21
C PRO A 246 -18.50 13.06 22.26
N LEU A 247 -17.35 13.71 22.04
CA LEU A 247 -16.24 13.75 23.00
C LEU A 247 -16.50 14.82 24.07
N HIS A 248 -15.69 14.85 25.14
CA HIS A 248 -15.81 15.90 26.16
C HIS A 248 -15.65 17.31 25.57
N ASN A 249 -14.77 17.47 24.57
CA ASN A 249 -14.46 18.72 23.88
C ASN A 249 -15.36 18.99 22.64
N SER A 250 -16.43 18.22 22.42
CA SER A 250 -17.37 18.50 21.33
C SER A 250 -18.13 19.80 21.59
N THR A 251 -18.68 20.41 20.54
CA THR A 251 -19.63 21.52 20.68
C THR A 251 -20.77 21.10 21.62
N TYR A 252 -21.02 21.94 22.62
CA TYR A 252 -22.04 21.72 23.63
C TYR A 252 -22.86 22.99 23.85
N LEU A 253 -24.13 22.80 24.19
CA LEU A 253 -25.04 23.88 24.55
C LEU A 253 -25.53 23.64 25.98
N ASP A 254 -25.40 24.65 26.84
CA ASP A 254 -26.00 24.64 28.19
C ASP A 254 -27.45 25.12 28.09
N CYS A 255 -28.39 24.25 28.45
CA CYS A 255 -29.82 24.50 28.34
C CYS A 255 -30.42 25.26 29.54
N LYS A 256 -29.61 25.74 30.48
CA LYS A 256 -30.08 26.46 31.69
C LYS A 256 -30.69 27.84 31.43
N GLU A 257 -30.37 28.48 30.31
CA GLU A 257 -30.73 29.89 30.06
C GLU A 257 -31.99 30.06 29.18
N SER A 258 -32.49 28.99 28.55
CA SER A 258 -33.57 29.07 27.56
C SER A 258 -34.73 28.11 27.84
N LYS A 259 -35.98 28.57 27.64
CA LYS A 259 -37.21 27.76 27.78
C LYS A 259 -37.31 26.61 26.78
N SER A 260 -36.72 26.79 25.59
CA SER A 260 -36.53 25.76 24.56
C SER A 260 -35.05 25.73 24.21
N CYS A 261 -34.39 24.59 24.44
CA CYS A 261 -32.97 24.44 24.13
C CYS A 261 -32.79 23.94 22.70
N GLU A 262 -32.14 24.74 21.86
CA GLU A 262 -32.03 24.48 20.42
C GLU A 262 -30.57 24.51 19.99
N LEU A 263 -30.06 23.39 19.49
CA LEU A 263 -28.71 23.28 18.93
C LEU A 263 -28.80 23.09 17.43
N GLU A 264 -28.15 23.98 16.69
CA GLU A 264 -28.19 24.01 15.23
C GLU A 264 -26.82 23.63 14.64
N THR A 265 -26.83 22.74 13.65
CA THR A 265 -25.66 22.39 12.86
C THR A 265 -25.91 22.82 11.42
N GLN A 266 -25.11 23.77 10.93
CA GLN A 266 -25.15 24.23 9.54
C GLN A 266 -24.29 23.33 8.66
N LEU A 267 -24.74 23.07 7.44
CA LEU A 267 -24.05 22.23 6.45
C LEU A 267 -23.62 20.87 7.05
N PRO A 268 -24.57 19.97 7.36
CA PRO A 268 -24.25 18.65 7.90
C PRO A 268 -23.55 17.75 6.87
N PHE A 269 -22.78 16.76 7.34
CA PHE A 269 -22.37 15.60 6.56
C PHE A 269 -23.59 14.82 6.08
N TRP A 270 -23.57 14.42 4.82
CA TRP A 270 -24.67 13.68 4.22
C TRP A 270 -24.42 12.18 4.24
N GLU A 271 -25.51 11.40 4.33
CA GLU A 271 -25.50 9.94 4.43
C GLU A 271 -24.72 9.43 5.65
N GLN A 272 -24.76 10.19 6.75
CA GLN A 272 -24.05 9.86 7.98
C GLN A 272 -24.99 9.85 9.18
N TRP A 273 -24.65 9.01 10.15
CA TRP A 273 -25.26 9.02 11.47
C TRP A 273 -24.71 10.17 12.31
N TYR A 274 -25.60 10.87 12.98
CA TYR A 274 -25.31 11.90 13.97
C TYR A 274 -25.68 11.39 15.35
N TYR A 275 -24.78 11.59 16.30
CA TYR A 275 -24.94 11.17 17.69
C TYR A 275 -25.23 12.38 18.56
N ILE A 276 -26.31 12.30 19.33
CA ILE A 276 -26.80 13.37 20.20
C ILE A 276 -26.70 12.87 21.64
N LEU A 277 -25.88 13.52 22.45
CA LEU A 277 -25.69 13.19 23.86
C LEU A 277 -26.38 14.25 24.72
N VAL A 278 -27.30 13.80 25.58
CA VAL A 278 -27.94 14.63 26.60
C VAL A 278 -27.37 14.24 27.95
N GLU A 279 -26.57 15.13 28.55
CA GLU A 279 -25.95 14.91 29.86
C GLU A 279 -26.66 15.75 30.93
N ARG A 280 -27.02 15.12 32.04
CA ARG A 280 -27.69 15.79 33.15
C ARG A 280 -26.70 16.57 34.01
N TYR A 281 -27.08 17.76 34.47
CA TYR A 281 -26.30 18.49 35.46
C TYR A 281 -26.24 17.71 36.79
N VAL A 282 -25.11 17.76 37.51
CA VAL A 282 -24.91 17.02 38.77
C VAL A 282 -26.01 17.41 39.77
N GLY A 283 -26.83 16.43 40.19
CA GLY A 283 -28.01 16.60 41.04
C GLY A 283 -28.72 15.26 41.29
N ASN A 284 -29.60 15.14 42.27
CA ASN A 284 -30.30 13.87 42.58
C ASN A 284 -31.77 13.90 42.12
N VAL A 285 -32.03 14.33 40.89
CA VAL A 285 -33.41 14.50 40.38
C VAL A 285 -33.56 13.91 38.99
N ASN A 286 -34.66 13.19 38.76
CA ASN A 286 -35.04 12.70 37.43
C ASN A 286 -35.45 13.89 36.55
N VAL A 287 -34.94 13.92 35.32
CA VAL A 287 -35.27 14.96 34.34
C VAL A 287 -36.02 14.31 33.20
N SER A 288 -37.26 14.76 32.95
CA SER A 288 -38.04 14.35 31.78
C SER A 288 -38.14 15.48 30.78
N PHE A 289 -38.01 15.19 29.48
CA PHE A 289 -38.06 16.17 28.40
C PHE A 289 -38.61 15.55 27.12
N PHE A 290 -38.99 16.40 26.17
CA PHE A 290 -39.29 15.99 24.79
C PHE A 290 -38.10 16.36 23.91
N ILE A 291 -37.57 15.38 23.18
CA ILE A 291 -36.50 15.58 22.20
C ILE A 291 -37.06 15.44 20.80
N GLY A 292 -36.69 16.36 19.91
CA GLY A 292 -37.02 16.28 18.49
C GLY A 292 -35.90 16.81 17.62
N VAL A 293 -35.80 16.26 16.41
CA VAL A 293 -34.83 16.71 15.40
C VAL A 293 -35.61 17.27 14.22
N GLN A 294 -35.26 18.47 13.78
CA GLN A 294 -35.78 19.09 12.58
C GLN A 294 -34.67 19.17 11.53
N VAL A 295 -34.99 18.81 10.30
CA VAL A 295 -34.07 18.90 9.17
C VAL A 295 -34.64 19.86 8.13
N LYS A 296 -33.75 20.65 7.53
CA LYS A 296 -34.08 21.60 6.47
C LYS A 296 -33.63 21.06 5.12
N ASP A 297 -34.61 20.65 4.32
CA ASP A 297 -34.39 20.03 3.01
C ASP A 297 -34.19 21.10 1.91
N CYS A 298 -33.21 20.84 1.03
CA CYS A 298 -32.92 21.61 -0.18
C CYS A 298 -33.53 21.02 -1.46
N SER A 299 -34.20 19.87 -1.39
CA SER A 299 -34.70 19.12 -2.56
C SER A 299 -35.87 19.81 -3.28
N LYS A 300 -36.64 20.67 -2.60
CA LYS A 300 -37.80 21.36 -3.17
C LYS A 300 -37.46 22.82 -3.50
N PRO A 301 -37.37 23.21 -4.78
CA PRO A 301 -37.38 24.62 -5.14
C PRO A 301 -38.76 25.20 -4.81
N SER A 302 -38.81 26.26 -4.00
CA SER A 302 -40.04 27.04 -3.83
C SER A 302 -40.50 27.49 -5.21
N ILE A 303 -41.69 27.05 -5.63
CA ILE A 303 -42.38 27.57 -6.80
C ILE A 303 -42.83 29.00 -6.46
N THR A 304 -41.91 29.95 -6.53
CA THR A 304 -42.25 31.37 -6.55
C THR A 304 -42.63 31.73 -7.97
N LYS A 305 -43.91 32.03 -8.16
CA LYS A 305 -44.48 32.56 -9.40
C LYS A 305 -43.72 33.82 -9.85
N GLY A 306 -43.26 33.83 -11.09
CA GLY A 306 -42.95 35.05 -11.85
C GLY A 306 -41.47 35.41 -11.94
N GLY A 307 -40.78 34.86 -12.95
CA GLY A 307 -39.45 35.30 -13.40
C GLY A 307 -39.02 34.52 -14.65
N SER A 308 -38.76 35.24 -15.74
CA SER A 308 -38.39 34.77 -17.09
C SER A 308 -37.32 33.65 -17.11
N PRO A 309 -37.34 32.72 -18.09
CA PRO A 309 -36.33 31.67 -18.23
C PRO A 309 -35.00 32.24 -18.76
N SER A 310 -34.16 32.75 -17.87
CA SER A 310 -32.78 33.08 -18.20
C SER A 310 -31.90 31.83 -18.05
N SER A 311 -31.37 31.37 -19.19
CA SER A 311 -30.28 30.38 -19.33
C SER A 311 -30.34 29.18 -18.37
N ALA A 312 -31.44 28.41 -18.45
CA ALA A 312 -31.41 27.01 -18.07
C ALA A 312 -30.42 26.28 -19.00
N LEU A 313 -29.16 26.16 -18.56
CA LEU A 313 -28.20 25.25 -19.16
C LEU A 313 -28.81 23.84 -19.12
N ASN A 314 -28.93 23.23 -20.29
CA ASN A 314 -29.63 21.99 -20.61
C ASN A 314 -29.17 20.74 -19.83
N MET A 315 -29.31 20.67 -18.51
CA MET A 315 -29.17 19.42 -17.75
C MET A 315 -30.48 19.09 -17.02
N PRO A 316 -30.94 17.83 -17.04
CA PRO A 316 -31.87 17.37 -16.03
C PRO A 316 -31.18 17.51 -14.67
N GLN A 317 -31.78 18.27 -13.76
CA GLN A 317 -31.47 18.17 -12.35
C GLN A 317 -31.63 16.68 -11.97
N SER A 318 -30.67 16.13 -11.22
CA SER A 318 -30.59 14.72 -10.83
C SER A 318 -31.96 14.02 -10.77
N PHE A 319 -32.10 12.90 -11.49
CA PHE A 319 -33.19 11.91 -11.37
C PHE A 319 -33.19 11.23 -9.98
N GLY A 320 -33.15 12.02 -8.89
CA GLY A 320 -33.16 11.55 -7.51
C GLY A 320 -34.56 11.27 -6.95
N SER A 321 -35.63 11.54 -7.71
CA SER A 321 -37.01 11.40 -7.23
C SER A 321 -37.59 9.98 -7.34
N VAL A 322 -36.82 8.96 -7.76
CA VAL A 322 -37.39 7.63 -8.02
C VAL A 322 -36.91 6.55 -7.05
N LEU A 323 -35.83 6.74 -6.27
CA LEU A 323 -35.34 5.72 -5.32
C LEU A 323 -34.92 6.24 -3.92
N GLY A 324 -35.10 7.53 -3.64
CA GLY A 324 -35.07 8.02 -2.25
C GLY A 324 -36.41 7.74 -1.59
N PHE A 325 -36.45 6.84 -0.60
CA PHE A 325 -37.62 6.59 0.23
C PHE A 325 -38.12 7.92 0.84
N SER A 326 -39.15 8.51 0.20
CA SER A 326 -39.95 9.59 0.76
C SER A 326 -40.66 9.06 2.01
N LEU A 327 -40.27 9.56 3.18
CA LEU A 327 -40.88 9.24 4.47
C LEU A 327 -42.33 9.77 4.61
N SER A 328 -42.94 10.33 3.56
CA SER A 328 -44.26 10.97 3.64
C SER A 328 -45.38 10.36 2.80
N GLU A 329 -45.18 9.29 2.03
CA GLU A 329 -46.23 8.85 1.07
C GLU A 329 -46.73 7.40 1.13
N ASN A 330 -46.24 6.52 2.02
CA ASN A 330 -46.83 5.18 2.17
C ASN A 330 -47.21 4.85 3.63
N LEU A 331 -48.35 5.38 4.07
CA LEU A 331 -49.25 4.71 5.00
C LEU A 331 -50.65 4.69 4.36
N PRO A 332 -51.35 3.55 4.30
CA PRO A 332 -52.65 3.47 3.64
C PRO A 332 -53.70 4.13 4.53
N ALA A 333 -53.99 5.42 4.29
CA ALA A 333 -55.19 6.06 4.84
C ALA A 333 -56.36 5.81 3.87
N ALA A 334 -57.25 4.90 4.26
CA ALA A 334 -58.52 4.68 3.58
C ALA A 334 -59.38 5.95 3.62
N GLY A 335 -59.74 6.44 2.43
CA GLY A 335 -60.97 7.17 2.07
C GLY A 335 -61.39 8.38 2.90
N LEU A 336 -61.28 9.59 2.31
CA LEU A 336 -62.27 10.69 2.37
C LEU A 336 -61.93 11.73 1.26
N PRO A 337 -62.93 12.38 0.62
CA PRO A 337 -62.72 13.26 -0.53
C PRO A 337 -62.28 14.68 -0.13
N PRO A 338 -61.69 15.49 -1.05
CA PRO A 338 -61.11 16.78 -0.71
C PRO A 338 -62.18 17.86 -0.59
N VAL A 339 -62.20 18.56 0.55
CA VAL A 339 -62.93 19.83 0.71
C VAL A 339 -61.92 20.97 0.56
N SER A 340 -62.16 21.80 -0.45
CA SER A 340 -61.48 23.07 -0.68
C SER A 340 -61.81 24.08 0.42
N GLN A 341 -60.82 24.61 1.15
CA GLN A 341 -60.98 25.88 1.87
C GLN A 341 -59.72 26.74 1.87
N ASN A 342 -60.00 28.04 1.74
CA ASN A 342 -59.12 29.16 1.52
C ASN A 342 -58.25 29.52 2.73
N ILE A 343 -57.17 30.22 2.40
CA ILE A 343 -56.17 30.83 3.26
C ILE A 343 -56.80 31.73 4.33
N SER A 344 -56.47 31.46 5.60
CA SER A 344 -56.29 32.48 6.64
C SER A 344 -55.27 31.98 7.67
N GLU A 345 -54.31 32.83 8.01
CA GLU A 345 -53.20 32.60 8.92
C GLU A 345 -53.65 32.20 10.33
N ARG A 346 -53.48 30.92 10.68
CA ARG A 346 -53.23 30.43 12.04
C ARG A 346 -52.81 28.96 11.96
N SER A 347 -51.61 28.63 12.39
CA SER A 347 -51.10 27.27 12.46
C SER A 347 -52.07 26.36 13.24
N PRO A 348 -52.62 25.28 12.66
CA PRO A 348 -53.42 24.34 13.42
C PRO A 348 -52.48 23.30 14.06
N VAL A 349 -52.50 23.26 15.39
CA VAL A 349 -51.94 22.16 16.19
C VAL A 349 -52.99 21.04 16.21
N PHE A 350 -52.72 19.91 15.56
CA PHE A 350 -53.54 18.71 15.69
C PHE A 350 -52.94 17.81 16.79
N VAL A 351 -53.74 17.52 17.81
CA VAL A 351 -53.42 16.57 18.87
C VAL A 351 -54.12 15.26 18.53
N SER A 352 -53.37 14.21 18.21
CA SER A 352 -53.86 12.83 18.27
C SER A 352 -53.48 12.22 19.63
N GLU A 353 -54.40 11.48 20.24
CA GLU A 353 -54.21 10.71 21.46
C GLU A 353 -53.30 9.49 21.22
N GLU A 354 -52.05 9.75 20.87
CA GLU A 354 -50.92 8.83 21.02
C GLU A 354 -49.64 9.65 20.80
N GLY A 355 -49.14 10.26 21.87
CA GLY A 355 -47.74 10.66 22.14
C GLY A 355 -46.91 11.44 21.12
N THR A 356 -47.40 11.75 19.92
CA THR A 356 -46.55 12.08 18.77
C THR A 356 -47.09 13.30 18.05
N THR A 357 -46.35 14.41 18.12
CA THR A 357 -46.69 15.66 17.43
C THR A 357 -45.83 15.82 16.18
N TYR A 358 -46.46 16.07 15.03
CA TYR A 358 -45.79 16.27 13.74
C TYR A 358 -45.41 17.74 13.54
N LEU A 359 -44.16 18.02 13.17
CA LEU A 359 -43.67 19.37 12.84
C LEU A 359 -43.20 19.42 11.37
N ALA A 360 -43.77 20.32 10.58
CA ALA A 360 -43.48 20.43 9.15
C ALA A 360 -42.08 21.06 8.87
N PRO A 361 -41.34 20.57 7.85
CA PRO A 361 -40.05 21.15 7.46
C PRO A 361 -40.22 22.52 6.77
N THR A 362 -39.32 23.46 7.06
CA THR A 362 -39.31 24.83 6.47
C THR A 362 -38.19 24.98 5.44
N SER A 363 -38.45 25.58 4.27
CA SER A 363 -37.47 25.75 3.17
C SER A 363 -36.93 27.20 3.06
N ASP A 364 -35.60 27.39 2.98
CA ASP A 364 -34.96 28.67 2.60
C ASP A 364 -34.22 28.46 1.28
N ALA A 365 -34.59 29.21 0.24
CA ALA A 365 -34.05 29.06 -1.10
C ALA A 365 -32.60 29.60 -1.27
N ASN A 366 -32.10 30.42 -0.34
CA ASN A 366 -30.85 31.16 -0.52
C ASN A 366 -29.56 30.40 -0.12
N LYS A 367 -29.67 29.17 0.42
CA LYS A 367 -28.51 28.38 0.90
C LYS A 367 -28.33 27.03 0.20
N CYS A 368 -29.16 26.71 -0.79
CA CYS A 368 -29.22 25.40 -1.42
C CYS A 368 -28.81 25.50 -2.90
N TRP A 369 -27.59 25.06 -3.23
CA TRP A 369 -27.08 25.08 -4.61
C TRP A 369 -27.31 23.73 -5.31
N PRO A 370 -27.71 23.72 -6.60
CA PRO A 370 -27.88 22.48 -7.34
C PRO A 370 -26.52 21.78 -7.54
N ILE A 371 -26.45 20.51 -7.18
CA ILE A 371 -25.25 19.68 -7.36
C ILE A 371 -25.29 19.02 -8.72
N ARG A 372 -24.21 19.20 -9.47
CA ARG A 372 -24.03 18.59 -10.79
C ARG A 372 -23.27 17.27 -10.62
N PRO A 373 -23.85 16.12 -11.03
CA PRO A 373 -23.14 14.85 -10.99
C PRO A 373 -22.01 14.84 -12.02
N THR A 374 -20.90 14.18 -11.68
CA THR A 374 -19.83 13.88 -12.64
C THR A 374 -19.97 12.45 -13.15
N LEU A 375 -19.66 12.24 -14.43
CA LEU A 375 -19.53 10.94 -15.04
C LEU A 375 -18.19 10.33 -14.66
N ARG A 376 -18.20 9.07 -14.23
CA ARG A 376 -17.01 8.31 -13.89
C ARG A 376 -16.63 7.41 -15.06
N ASN A 377 -15.46 7.63 -15.65
CA ASN A 377 -14.92 6.79 -16.72
C ASN A 377 -13.70 6.00 -16.19
N GLU A 378 -13.85 4.69 -16.09
CA GLU A 378 -12.79 3.77 -15.69
C GLU A 378 -11.90 3.45 -16.89
N LEU A 379 -10.60 3.69 -16.78
CA LEU A 379 -9.62 3.33 -17.81
C LEU A 379 -8.83 2.08 -17.40
N ASP A 380 -8.33 2.08 -16.15
CA ASP A 380 -7.52 1.02 -15.57
C ASP A 380 -7.54 1.10 -14.02
N THR A 381 -6.83 0.21 -13.34
CA THR A 381 -6.65 0.16 -11.89
C THR A 381 -6.05 1.48 -11.38
N PHE A 382 -6.75 2.16 -10.46
CA PHE A 382 -6.41 3.52 -9.99
C PHE A 382 -6.35 4.60 -11.09
N SER A 383 -6.89 4.35 -12.28
CA SER A 383 -6.92 5.30 -13.40
C SER A 383 -8.36 5.60 -13.80
N VAL A 384 -8.88 6.72 -13.31
CA VAL A 384 -10.29 7.11 -13.47
C VAL A 384 -10.35 8.57 -13.88
N HIS A 385 -11.14 8.88 -14.90
CA HIS A 385 -11.42 10.26 -15.29
C HIS A 385 -12.85 10.64 -14.92
N PHE A 386 -12.99 11.81 -14.28
CA PHE A 386 -14.31 12.36 -13.94
C PHE A 386 -14.65 13.48 -14.93
N TYR A 387 -15.70 13.26 -15.73
CA TYR A 387 -16.16 14.19 -16.76
C TYR A 387 -17.46 14.88 -16.36
N ILE A 388 -17.68 16.06 -16.92
CA ILE A 388 -18.98 16.75 -16.86
C ILE A 388 -19.65 16.57 -18.23
N PHE A 389 -20.94 16.28 -18.26
CA PHE A 389 -21.69 15.98 -19.49
C PHE A 389 -21.60 17.05 -20.60
N PHE A 390 -21.43 18.34 -20.27
CA PHE A 390 -21.32 19.43 -21.26
C PHE A 390 -19.88 19.75 -21.68
N GLY A 391 -18.94 18.87 -21.34
CA GLY A 391 -17.52 19.09 -21.57
C GLY A 391 -16.80 19.71 -20.37
N PRO A 392 -15.46 19.83 -20.44
CA PRO A 392 -14.62 20.23 -19.32
C PRO A 392 -14.65 21.74 -19.03
N ASN A 393 -15.17 22.56 -19.95
CA ASN A 393 -15.32 24.00 -19.78
C ASN A 393 -16.61 24.32 -19.04
N ILE A 394 -16.49 24.97 -17.89
CA ILE A 394 -17.59 25.35 -17.02
C ILE A 394 -17.73 26.87 -17.03
N SER A 395 -18.92 27.37 -17.35
CA SER A 395 -19.29 28.77 -17.11
C SER A 395 -19.80 28.92 -15.68
N ILE A 396 -19.10 29.74 -14.89
CA ILE A 396 -19.47 30.05 -13.51
C ILE A 396 -20.24 31.37 -13.53
N PRO A 397 -21.53 31.36 -13.13
CA PRO A 397 -22.32 32.59 -13.06
C PRO A 397 -21.91 33.45 -11.86
N PRO A 398 -22.05 34.78 -11.94
CA PRO A 398 -21.73 35.70 -10.84
C PRO A 398 -22.54 35.43 -9.57
N ASP A 399 -23.82 35.09 -9.73
CA ASP A 399 -24.79 35.07 -8.64
C ASP A 399 -24.88 33.72 -7.91
N ARG A 400 -24.25 32.65 -8.46
CA ARG A 400 -24.45 31.28 -7.97
C ARG A 400 -23.16 30.46 -7.95
N ALA A 401 -22.98 29.68 -6.89
CA ALA A 401 -21.90 28.71 -6.85
C ALA A 401 -22.19 27.50 -7.77
N ALA A 402 -21.16 27.00 -8.43
CA ALA A 402 -21.20 25.78 -9.22
C ALA A 402 -20.66 24.62 -8.36
N VAL A 403 -21.51 23.65 -8.00
CA VAL A 403 -21.11 22.52 -7.15
C VAL A 403 -21.06 21.22 -7.96
N PHE A 404 -19.96 20.48 -7.85
CA PHE A 404 -19.71 19.20 -8.53
C PHE A 404 -19.45 18.10 -7.51
N ALA A 405 -20.00 16.91 -7.75
CA ALA A 405 -19.77 15.73 -6.91
C ALA A 405 -18.85 14.73 -7.61
N ILE A 406 -17.79 14.30 -6.93
CA ILE A 406 -16.80 13.31 -7.37
C ILE A 406 -16.91 12.11 -6.44
N ASN A 407 -17.34 10.96 -6.94
CA ASN A 407 -17.53 9.77 -6.11
C ASN A 407 -16.31 8.84 -6.20
N LEU A 408 -15.65 8.60 -5.07
CA LEU A 408 -14.52 7.65 -4.95
C LEU A 408 -15.00 6.34 -4.32
N MET A 409 -14.76 5.23 -5.00
CA MET A 409 -15.18 3.91 -4.55
C MET A 409 -14.31 3.41 -3.38
N PRO A 410 -14.93 2.76 -2.36
CA PRO A 410 -14.19 2.18 -1.25
C PRO A 410 -13.24 1.08 -1.72
N VAL A 411 -12.06 0.98 -1.07
CA VAL A 411 -11.01 -0.03 -1.32
C VAL A 411 -10.32 0.07 -2.68
N LEU A 412 -11.03 0.52 -3.73
CA LEU A 412 -10.51 0.60 -5.09
C LEU A 412 -9.84 1.94 -5.42
N ASP A 413 -10.36 3.07 -4.95
CA ASP A 413 -9.84 4.39 -5.36
C ASP A 413 -8.87 5.00 -4.32
N SER A 414 -8.94 4.57 -3.06
CA SER A 414 -8.11 5.11 -1.97
C SER A 414 -6.64 4.68 -2.04
N GLY A 415 -6.30 3.74 -2.92
CA GLY A 415 -4.94 3.27 -3.16
C GLY A 415 -4.15 4.07 -4.20
N GLY A 416 -4.74 5.11 -4.80
CA GLY A 416 -4.09 5.98 -5.79
C GLY A 416 -3.96 7.43 -5.34
N VAL A 417 -3.85 8.34 -6.31
CA VAL A 417 -3.70 9.79 -6.12
C VAL A 417 -4.81 10.52 -6.85
N LEU A 418 -5.61 11.30 -6.13
CA LEU A 418 -6.61 12.18 -6.73
C LEU A 418 -5.94 13.46 -7.20
N ASN A 419 -6.01 13.73 -8.50
CA ASN A 419 -5.52 14.95 -9.12
C ASN A 419 -6.69 15.83 -9.55
N MET A 420 -6.65 17.10 -9.16
CA MET A 420 -7.58 18.13 -9.60
C MET A 420 -6.80 19.29 -10.20
N GLU A 421 -7.18 19.68 -11.41
CA GLU A 421 -6.57 20.78 -12.16
C GLU A 421 -7.69 21.73 -12.60
N LEU A 422 -7.53 23.00 -12.24
CA LEU A 422 -8.41 24.08 -12.67
C LEU A 422 -7.60 25.05 -13.52
N LYS A 423 -8.16 25.44 -14.67
CA LYS A 423 -7.55 26.41 -15.57
C LYS A 423 -8.56 27.48 -15.97
N LEU A 424 -8.28 28.73 -15.62
CA LEU A 424 -9.10 29.89 -15.93
C LEU A 424 -8.84 30.37 -17.37
N ASN A 425 -9.91 30.53 -18.15
CA ASN A 425 -9.82 31.11 -19.48
C ASN A 425 -9.77 32.64 -19.37
N VAL A 426 -8.55 33.20 -19.39
CA VAL A 426 -8.32 34.65 -19.22
C VAL A 426 -9.02 35.49 -20.29
N SER A 427 -9.25 34.94 -21.50
CA SER A 427 -9.96 35.65 -22.58
C SER A 427 -11.44 35.93 -22.28
N SER A 428 -12.05 35.16 -21.36
CA SER A 428 -13.42 35.39 -20.89
C SER A 428 -13.55 36.59 -19.94
N LEU A 429 -12.43 37.06 -19.38
CA LEU A 429 -12.37 38.15 -18.41
C LEU A 429 -12.23 39.48 -19.16
N LYS A 430 -13.33 40.20 -19.38
CA LYS A 430 -13.36 41.49 -20.10
C LYS A 430 -12.76 42.67 -19.28
N GLY A 431 -11.57 42.49 -18.71
CA GLY A 431 -10.83 43.56 -18.00
C GLY A 431 -11.15 43.77 -16.52
N GLU A 432 -12.05 42.99 -15.92
CA GLU A 432 -12.31 43.02 -14.46
C GLU A 432 -11.38 42.07 -13.68
N ASN A 433 -10.96 42.49 -12.47
CA ASN A 433 -10.07 41.71 -11.60
C ASN A 433 -10.83 40.61 -10.86
N ILE A 434 -11.17 39.56 -11.61
CA ILE A 434 -11.96 38.42 -11.14
C ILE A 434 -11.03 37.34 -10.59
N THR A 435 -11.41 36.81 -9.44
CA THR A 435 -10.79 35.66 -8.81
C THR A 435 -11.81 34.54 -8.66
N VAL A 436 -11.47 33.33 -9.12
CA VAL A 436 -12.31 32.16 -8.93
C VAL A 436 -11.77 31.37 -7.76
N PHE A 437 -12.63 31.11 -6.78
CA PHE A 437 -12.33 30.28 -5.64
C PHE A 437 -13.02 28.93 -5.76
N GLY A 438 -12.26 27.86 -5.53
CA GLY A 438 -12.74 26.50 -5.39
C GLY A 438 -12.57 26.01 -3.96
N CYS A 439 -13.59 25.35 -3.43
CA CYS A 439 -13.55 24.70 -2.13
C CYS A 439 -13.87 23.21 -2.34
N LEU A 440 -12.86 22.36 -2.11
CA LEU A 440 -12.97 20.91 -2.21
C LEU A 440 -13.12 20.31 -0.81
N ASN A 441 -14.23 19.61 -0.55
CA ASN A 441 -14.48 19.00 0.75
C ASN A 441 -15.02 17.57 0.64
N HIS A 442 -14.84 16.77 1.68
CA HIS A 442 -15.30 15.39 1.77
C HIS A 442 -16.66 15.30 2.47
N GLY A 443 -17.61 14.56 1.88
CA GLY A 443 -18.89 14.19 2.51
C GLY A 443 -19.94 15.28 2.63
N MET A 444 -19.62 16.55 2.32
CA MET A 444 -20.57 17.66 2.32
C MET A 444 -20.11 18.81 1.41
N PRO A 445 -21.03 19.50 0.71
CA PRO A 445 -20.70 20.69 -0.05
C PRO A 445 -20.56 21.90 0.90
N LEU A 446 -19.36 22.46 0.98
CA LEU A 446 -19.17 23.76 1.62
C LEU A 446 -19.49 24.88 0.64
N SER A 447 -20.39 25.78 1.03
CA SER A 447 -20.56 27.06 0.34
C SER A 447 -19.58 28.08 0.91
N LEU A 448 -18.84 28.79 0.05
CA LEU A 448 -18.06 29.95 0.48
C LEU A 448 -19.02 31.02 1.06
N SER A 449 -18.94 31.23 2.37
CA SER A 449 -19.76 32.18 3.15
C SER A 449 -19.36 33.65 2.91
N ASP A 450 -20.24 34.57 3.33
CA ASP A 450 -20.36 35.98 2.91
C ASP A 450 -19.09 36.86 2.89
N ASN A 451 -18.96 37.54 1.73
CA ASN A 451 -18.47 38.89 1.39
C ASN A 451 -17.23 39.51 2.04
N SER A 452 -16.48 38.81 2.90
CA SER A 452 -15.20 39.35 3.42
C SER A 452 -14.11 38.33 3.71
N THR A 453 -14.45 37.07 4.04
CA THR A 453 -13.45 36.03 4.32
C THR A 453 -13.74 34.75 3.52
N VAL A 454 -12.91 34.51 2.50
CA VAL A 454 -12.94 33.30 1.68
C VAL A 454 -12.29 32.16 2.49
N LYS A 455 -13.07 31.51 3.35
CA LYS A 455 -12.63 30.33 4.12
C LYS A 455 -13.38 29.08 3.67
N CYS A 456 -12.64 28.01 3.39
CA CYS A 456 -13.17 26.69 3.07
C CYS A 456 -13.17 25.84 4.35
N GLU A 457 -13.82 26.33 5.40
CA GLU A 457 -13.83 25.70 6.74
C GLU A 457 -15.25 25.67 7.31
N SER A 458 -15.59 24.58 7.98
CA SER A 458 -16.76 24.45 8.86
C SER A 458 -16.28 24.20 10.28
N GLU A 459 -17.16 24.38 11.28
CA GLU A 459 -16.89 24.14 12.70
C GLU A 459 -16.29 22.76 12.98
N SER A 460 -16.48 21.78 12.09
CA SER A 460 -16.03 20.39 12.27
C SER A 460 -14.96 19.90 11.28
N THR A 461 -14.76 20.56 10.13
CA THR A 461 -13.77 20.15 9.10
C THR A 461 -13.29 21.30 8.24
N ALA A 462 -12.00 21.31 7.93
CA ALA A 462 -11.39 22.19 6.93
C ALA A 462 -11.30 21.47 5.58
N GLY A 463 -11.79 22.12 4.53
CA GLY A 463 -11.62 21.70 3.13
C GLY A 463 -10.41 22.35 2.47
N PHE A 464 -10.16 21.99 1.21
CA PHE A 464 -9.04 22.52 0.43
C PHE A 464 -9.47 23.69 -0.45
N ILE A 465 -8.79 24.81 -0.32
CA ILE A 465 -9.03 26.01 -1.12
C ILE A 465 -8.15 26.04 -2.36
N LEU A 466 -8.74 26.38 -3.50
CA LEU A 466 -8.10 26.60 -4.79
C LEU A 466 -8.42 28.02 -5.24
N SER A 467 -7.43 28.80 -5.66
CA SER A 467 -7.65 30.18 -6.11
C SER A 467 -7.04 30.40 -7.49
N LEU A 468 -7.83 30.97 -8.39
CA LEU A 468 -7.43 31.30 -9.75
C LEU A 468 -7.62 32.78 -9.97
N ASN A 469 -6.66 33.42 -10.64
CA ASN A 469 -6.75 34.81 -11.06
C ASN A 469 -6.13 34.94 -12.46
N ALA A 470 -6.08 36.16 -13.00
CA ALA A 470 -5.49 36.39 -14.32
C ALA A 470 -3.98 36.09 -14.39
N THR A 471 -3.23 36.21 -13.28
CA THR A 471 -1.77 36.03 -13.23
C THR A 471 -1.35 34.57 -13.02
N SER A 472 -2.00 33.87 -12.09
CA SER A 472 -1.97 32.42 -11.86
C SER A 472 -3.28 31.80 -12.37
N ASN A 473 -3.33 31.59 -13.67
CA ASN A 473 -4.50 31.05 -14.37
C ASN A 473 -4.67 29.53 -14.23
N ILE A 474 -3.72 28.81 -13.62
CA ILE A 474 -3.77 27.36 -13.41
C ILE A 474 -3.48 27.06 -11.94
N THR A 475 -4.32 26.22 -11.33
CA THR A 475 -4.03 25.59 -10.04
C THR A 475 -4.17 24.09 -10.13
N LYS A 476 -3.31 23.40 -9.39
CA LYS A 476 -3.27 21.94 -9.29
C LYS A 476 -3.41 21.56 -7.83
N LEU A 477 -4.02 20.41 -7.59
CA LEU A 477 -4.15 19.82 -6.27
C LEU A 477 -3.97 18.32 -6.39
N ARG A 478 -3.08 17.76 -5.58
CA ARG A 478 -2.83 16.32 -5.50
C ARG A 478 -3.10 15.83 -4.09
N ILE A 479 -4.00 14.87 -3.96
CA ILE A 479 -4.34 14.23 -2.70
C ILE A 479 -3.92 12.76 -2.81
N PRO A 480 -2.74 12.39 -2.30
CA PRO A 480 -2.32 10.99 -2.23
C PRO A 480 -3.21 10.25 -1.22
N TYR A 481 -3.61 9.04 -1.59
CA TYR A 481 -4.50 8.19 -0.79
C TYR A 481 -5.71 8.97 -0.27
N PRO A 482 -6.62 9.40 -1.17
CA PRO A 482 -7.81 10.16 -0.80
C PRO A 482 -8.77 9.28 0.01
N GLN A 483 -9.54 9.89 0.92
CA GLN A 483 -10.61 9.19 1.62
C GLN A 483 -11.72 8.77 0.65
N THR A 484 -12.28 7.60 0.87
CA THR A 484 -13.35 7.01 0.06
C THR A 484 -14.68 7.74 0.29
N GLY A 485 -15.59 7.68 -0.67
CA GLY A 485 -16.87 8.39 -0.66
C GLY A 485 -16.88 9.65 -1.52
N THR A 486 -17.92 10.45 -1.36
CA THR A 486 -18.18 11.59 -2.25
C THR A 486 -17.44 12.84 -1.81
N TRP A 487 -16.66 13.42 -2.73
CA TRP A 487 -16.02 14.71 -2.62
C TRP A 487 -16.83 15.77 -3.38
N TYR A 488 -16.97 16.95 -2.81
CA TYR A 488 -17.71 18.07 -3.38
C TYR A 488 -16.77 19.23 -3.69
N LEU A 489 -16.75 19.68 -4.94
CA LEU A 489 -16.06 20.89 -5.37
C LEU A 489 -17.09 22.01 -5.58
N GLY A 490 -17.04 23.04 -4.75
CA GLY A 490 -17.80 24.28 -4.97
C GLY A 490 -16.92 25.36 -5.60
N LEU A 491 -17.32 25.87 -6.77
CA LEU A 491 -16.64 26.98 -7.46
C LEU A 491 -17.49 28.26 -7.38
N ARG A 492 -16.85 29.39 -7.05
CA ARG A 492 -17.49 30.71 -7.02
C ARG A 492 -16.54 31.77 -7.58
N SER A 493 -17.06 32.66 -8.43
CA SER A 493 -16.32 33.84 -8.91
C SER A 493 -16.58 35.03 -8.00
N LEU A 494 -15.51 35.69 -7.55
CA LEU A 494 -15.55 36.90 -6.73
C LEU A 494 -14.67 37.98 -7.35
N CYS A 495 -15.14 39.22 -7.28
CA CYS A 495 -14.46 40.40 -7.79
C CYS A 495 -13.70 41.09 -6.65
N ALA A 496 -12.43 41.41 -6.88
CA ALA A 496 -11.60 42.10 -5.89
C ALA A 496 -11.94 43.60 -5.86
N THR A 497 -12.31 44.11 -4.69
CA THR A 497 -12.56 45.54 -4.41
C THR A 497 -11.56 46.04 -3.36
N GLU A 498 -11.44 47.37 -3.18
CA GLU A 498 -10.54 47.96 -2.17
C GLU A 498 -10.84 47.52 -0.72
N ARG A 499 -12.06 46.98 -0.48
CA ARG A 499 -12.52 46.52 0.85
C ARG A 499 -12.56 44.99 0.99
N GLY A 500 -12.20 44.22 -0.04
CA GLY A 500 -12.21 42.76 0.00
C GLY A 500 -12.71 42.10 -1.28
N PHE A 501 -13.51 41.04 -1.14
CA PHE A 501 -14.07 40.28 -2.26
C PHE A 501 -15.60 40.36 -2.27
N GLU A 502 -16.18 40.78 -3.38
CA GLU A 502 -17.63 40.91 -3.57
C GLU A 502 -18.13 40.05 -4.74
N ALA A 503 -19.45 39.79 -4.78
CA ALA A 503 -20.06 39.09 -5.91
C ALA A 503 -19.96 39.95 -7.18
N CYS A 504 -19.46 39.37 -8.28
CA CYS A 504 -19.43 40.06 -9.56
C CYS A 504 -20.85 40.30 -10.08
N SER A 505 -21.09 41.33 -10.89
CA SER A 505 -22.46 41.70 -11.32
C SER A 505 -22.85 41.20 -12.71
N ASN A 506 -21.91 41.12 -13.67
CA ASN A 506 -22.23 40.80 -15.06
C ASN A 506 -21.16 40.01 -15.83
N VAL A 507 -20.20 39.41 -15.13
CA VAL A 507 -19.13 38.63 -15.77
C VAL A 507 -19.19 37.17 -15.34
N THR A 508 -19.27 36.29 -16.34
CA THR A 508 -19.17 34.84 -16.18
C THR A 508 -17.73 34.40 -16.40
N ALA A 509 -17.15 33.69 -15.43
CA ALA A 509 -15.81 33.14 -15.60
C ALA A 509 -15.90 31.74 -16.24
N GLU A 510 -15.12 31.51 -17.30
CA GLU A 510 -14.96 30.17 -17.88
C GLU A 510 -13.76 29.46 -17.26
N VAL A 511 -14.01 28.29 -16.65
CA VAL A 511 -12.99 27.46 -16.01
C VAL A 511 -13.00 26.06 -16.61
N TYR A 512 -11.84 25.63 -17.10
CA TYR A 512 -11.58 24.25 -17.47
C TYR A 512 -11.29 23.44 -16.21
N LEU A 513 -12.13 22.46 -15.90
CA LEU A 513 -11.95 21.53 -14.79
C LEU A 513 -11.51 20.17 -15.31
N ARG A 514 -10.43 19.64 -14.74
CA ARG A 514 -9.97 18.27 -14.96
C ARG A 514 -9.75 17.59 -13.61
N SER A 515 -10.54 16.56 -13.34
CA SER A 515 -10.42 15.71 -12.16
C SER A 515 -10.18 14.27 -12.57
N TYR A 516 -9.12 13.65 -12.09
CA TYR A 516 -8.72 12.30 -12.46
C TYR A 516 -7.90 11.63 -11.35
N LEU A 517 -8.01 10.32 -11.27
CA LEU A 517 -7.23 9.45 -10.38
C LEU A 517 -6.04 8.90 -11.18
N THR A 518 -4.85 8.88 -10.58
CA THR A 518 -3.68 8.16 -11.11
C THR A 518 -3.13 7.19 -10.07
N PRO A 519 -2.48 6.09 -10.47
CA PRO A 519 -1.84 5.17 -9.52
C PRO A 519 -0.75 5.87 -8.71
N CYS A 520 0.22 6.51 -9.38
CA CYS A 520 1.32 7.21 -8.74
C CYS A 520 1.34 8.71 -9.07
N ILE A 521 2.11 9.48 -8.31
CA ILE A 521 2.32 10.91 -8.58
C ILE A 521 3.22 11.07 -9.80
N ASN A 522 2.71 11.63 -10.89
CA ASN A 522 3.43 11.84 -12.16
C ASN A 522 4.16 10.58 -12.65
N ASP A 523 3.57 9.39 -12.45
CA ASP A 523 4.16 8.08 -12.79
C ASP A 523 5.58 7.86 -12.22
N CYS A 524 5.88 8.46 -11.07
CA CYS A 524 7.19 8.41 -10.38
C CYS A 524 8.35 9.05 -11.15
N GLY A 525 8.05 9.83 -12.20
CA GLY A 525 9.05 10.52 -13.02
C GLY A 525 9.97 9.56 -13.79
N THR A 526 11.14 10.04 -14.19
CA THR A 526 12.14 9.25 -14.94
C THR A 526 13.01 8.36 -14.06
N TYR A 527 13.08 8.64 -12.76
CA TYR A 527 13.98 7.99 -11.82
C TYR A 527 13.25 7.05 -10.85
N GLY A 528 11.98 6.77 -11.09
CA GLY A 528 11.17 5.86 -10.30
C GLY A 528 10.32 4.95 -11.17
N GLN A 529 9.78 3.90 -10.55
CA GLN A 529 8.78 3.03 -11.14
C GLN A 529 7.55 2.97 -10.24
N CYS A 530 6.38 3.09 -10.84
CA CYS A 530 5.12 2.92 -10.13
C CYS A 530 4.84 1.41 -9.95
N LYS A 531 4.84 0.94 -8.70
CA LYS A 531 4.53 -0.45 -8.35
C LYS A 531 3.14 -0.54 -7.75
N LEU A 532 2.37 -1.51 -8.22
CA LEU A 532 1.10 -1.93 -7.62
C LEU A 532 1.38 -2.98 -6.55
N LEU A 533 1.02 -2.66 -5.32
CA LEU A 533 1.23 -3.47 -4.14
C LEU A 533 -0.12 -3.98 -3.62
N ARG A 534 -0.10 -5.20 -3.06
CA ARG A 534 -1.31 -5.85 -2.54
C ARG A 534 -1.10 -6.28 -1.10
N THR A 535 -1.93 -5.78 -0.20
CA THR A 535 -2.07 -6.28 1.16
C THR A 535 -3.43 -6.94 1.33
N ASN A 536 -3.45 -8.26 1.41
CA ASN A 536 -4.68 -9.06 1.52
C ASN A 536 -5.65 -8.72 0.36
N ASN A 537 -6.75 -8.03 0.66
CA ASN A 537 -7.77 -7.60 -0.32
C ASN A 537 -7.69 -6.10 -0.66
N TYR A 538 -6.68 -5.39 -0.16
CA TYR A 538 -6.46 -3.97 -0.44
C TYR A 538 -5.30 -3.80 -1.44
N LEU A 539 -5.54 -3.05 -2.50
CA LEU A 539 -4.53 -2.69 -3.48
C LEU A 539 -4.12 -1.23 -3.26
N TYR A 540 -2.85 -0.92 -3.50
CA TYR A 540 -2.35 0.45 -3.50
C TYR A 540 -1.14 0.58 -4.42
N ALA A 541 -0.93 1.78 -4.94
CA ALA A 541 0.21 2.11 -5.79
C ALA A 541 1.21 2.95 -5.00
N ALA A 542 2.49 2.70 -5.22
CA ALA A 542 3.58 3.46 -4.60
C ALA A 542 4.78 3.56 -5.54
N CYS A 543 5.55 4.63 -5.39
CA CYS A 543 6.80 4.80 -6.14
C CYS A 543 7.96 4.05 -5.49
N GLU A 544 8.69 3.31 -6.31
CA GLU A 544 9.99 2.77 -5.98
C GLU A 544 11.07 3.52 -6.76
N CYS A 545 11.95 4.19 -6.03
CA CYS A 545 12.95 5.07 -6.61
C CYS A 545 14.24 4.32 -6.92
N LYS A 546 14.94 4.78 -7.96
CA LYS A 546 16.17 4.19 -8.48
C LYS A 546 17.34 5.16 -8.37
N ALA A 547 18.56 4.63 -8.42
CA ALA A 547 19.80 5.41 -8.51
C ALA A 547 19.99 6.46 -7.40
N GLY A 548 19.60 6.12 -6.17
CA GLY A 548 19.72 7.01 -5.00
C GLY A 548 18.73 8.18 -4.97
N TRP A 549 17.78 8.23 -5.90
CA TRP A 549 16.68 9.19 -5.83
C TRP A 549 15.73 8.82 -4.70
N ASP A 550 15.21 9.84 -4.03
CA ASP A 550 14.32 9.67 -2.87
C ASP A 550 13.02 10.48 -3.03
N GLY A 551 12.11 10.28 -2.08
CA GLY A 551 10.84 11.00 -1.97
C GLY A 551 9.66 10.33 -2.66
N TRP A 552 8.46 10.87 -2.38
CA TRP A 552 7.18 10.24 -2.78
C TRP A 552 6.97 10.09 -4.28
N GLY A 553 7.53 11.00 -5.09
CA GLY A 553 7.49 10.94 -6.55
C GLY A 553 8.87 10.70 -7.17
N CYS A 554 9.86 10.25 -6.40
CA CYS A 554 11.25 10.10 -6.83
C CYS A 554 11.83 11.39 -7.43
N THR A 555 11.51 12.53 -6.81
CA THR A 555 11.92 13.88 -7.24
C THR A 555 13.01 14.49 -6.35
N ASP A 556 13.38 13.84 -5.25
CA ASP A 556 14.41 14.33 -4.35
C ASP A 556 15.79 13.84 -4.82
N ASN A 557 16.71 14.79 -5.02
CA ASN A 557 18.02 14.55 -5.60
C ASN A 557 19.17 14.66 -4.58
N SER A 558 18.85 14.73 -3.28
CA SER A 558 19.85 14.93 -2.22
C SER A 558 20.92 13.82 -2.16
N GLU A 559 20.52 12.56 -2.33
CA GLU A 559 21.40 11.38 -2.31
C GLU A 559 21.54 10.72 -3.70
N ALA A 560 21.07 11.39 -4.76
CA ALA A 560 21.02 10.81 -6.10
C ALA A 560 22.43 10.65 -6.71
N TYR A 561 22.68 9.48 -7.30
CA TYR A 561 23.93 9.24 -8.02
C TYR A 561 23.99 10.05 -9.32
N THR A 562 25.15 10.65 -9.58
CA THR A 562 25.38 11.38 -10.84
C THR A 562 25.37 10.43 -12.05
N TYR A 563 24.97 10.92 -13.21
CA TYR A 563 24.99 10.14 -14.46
C TYR A 563 26.38 9.57 -14.78
N GLY A 564 27.44 10.36 -14.56
CA GLY A 564 28.82 9.91 -14.76
C GLY A 564 29.21 8.74 -13.87
N PHE A 565 28.74 8.74 -12.62
CA PHE A 565 28.96 7.63 -11.70
C PHE A 565 28.19 6.38 -12.14
N GLN A 566 26.91 6.50 -12.50
CA GLN A 566 26.11 5.38 -13.01
C GLN A 566 26.73 4.74 -14.26
N LEU A 567 27.21 5.57 -15.19
CA LEU A 567 27.88 5.12 -16.41
C LEU A 567 29.20 4.42 -16.10
N LEU A 568 30.03 4.99 -15.23
CA LEU A 568 31.30 4.40 -14.83
C LEU A 568 31.08 3.03 -14.17
N SER A 569 30.15 2.93 -13.23
CA SER A 569 29.83 1.66 -12.56
C SER A 569 29.38 0.61 -13.58
N THR A 570 28.44 0.96 -14.47
CA THR A 570 27.95 0.04 -15.50
C THR A 570 29.06 -0.43 -16.45
N LEU A 571 29.90 0.50 -16.92
CA LEU A 571 31.03 0.17 -17.79
C LEU A 571 32.05 -0.72 -17.06
N LEU A 572 32.32 -0.47 -15.78
CA LEU A 572 33.32 -1.22 -15.03
C LEU A 572 32.89 -2.69 -14.81
N LEU A 573 31.61 -2.94 -14.49
CA LEU A 573 31.07 -4.32 -14.41
C LEU A 573 30.96 -4.98 -15.78
N CYS A 574 30.54 -4.26 -16.82
CA CYS A 574 30.39 -4.86 -18.15
C CYS A 574 31.75 -5.16 -18.80
N LEU A 575 32.70 -4.23 -18.74
CA LEU A 575 34.01 -4.36 -19.40
C LEU A 575 34.93 -5.35 -18.66
N SER A 576 34.80 -5.53 -17.35
CA SER A 576 35.58 -6.53 -16.62
C SER A 576 35.34 -7.95 -17.13
N ASN A 577 34.13 -8.25 -17.63
CA ASN A 577 33.79 -9.55 -18.22
C ASN A 577 34.51 -9.84 -19.55
N LEU A 578 35.02 -8.82 -20.26
CA LEU A 578 35.85 -9.05 -21.45
C LEU A 578 37.19 -9.71 -21.11
N MET A 579 37.56 -9.82 -19.83
CA MET A 579 38.70 -10.61 -19.39
C MET A 579 38.54 -12.12 -19.64
N PHE A 580 37.36 -12.60 -20.05
CA PHE A 580 37.17 -13.96 -20.57
C PHE A 580 37.69 -14.15 -22.01
N VAL A 581 37.99 -13.07 -22.76
CA VAL A 581 38.49 -13.17 -24.14
C VAL A 581 39.84 -13.93 -24.22
N PRO A 582 40.87 -13.65 -23.39
CA PRO A 582 42.11 -14.43 -23.41
C PRO A 582 41.91 -15.93 -23.07
N PRO A 583 41.17 -16.32 -22.01
CA PRO A 583 40.83 -17.73 -21.77
C PRO A 583 40.12 -18.42 -22.95
N VAL A 584 39.17 -17.74 -23.60
CA VAL A 584 38.48 -18.25 -24.80
C VAL A 584 39.47 -18.48 -25.93
N ALA A 585 40.36 -17.52 -26.21
CA ALA A 585 41.37 -17.65 -27.26
C ALA A 585 42.34 -18.81 -26.98
N ILE A 586 42.78 -18.98 -25.72
CA ILE A 586 43.64 -20.09 -25.29
C ILE A 586 42.92 -21.44 -25.45
N ALA A 587 41.65 -21.51 -25.07
CA ALA A 587 40.84 -22.73 -25.18
C ALA A 587 40.63 -23.15 -26.65
N ILE A 588 40.27 -22.20 -27.53
CA ILE A 588 40.13 -22.44 -28.97
C ILE A 588 41.45 -22.92 -29.57
N ARG A 589 42.57 -22.21 -29.31
CA ARG A 589 43.90 -22.60 -29.80
C ARG A 589 44.33 -23.98 -29.32
N SER A 590 43.87 -24.38 -28.13
CA SER A 590 44.21 -25.66 -27.51
C SER A 590 43.21 -26.78 -27.84
N HIS A 591 42.19 -26.50 -28.66
CA HIS A 591 41.08 -27.40 -29.04
C HIS A 591 40.18 -27.87 -27.89
N TYR A 592 39.98 -27.03 -26.87
CA TYR A 592 38.99 -27.23 -25.81
C TYR A 592 37.69 -26.49 -26.17
N LEU A 593 36.98 -26.99 -27.19
CA LEU A 593 35.81 -26.30 -27.76
C LEU A 593 34.64 -26.19 -26.77
N LEU A 594 34.40 -27.23 -25.95
CA LEU A 594 33.31 -27.23 -24.99
C LEU A 594 33.56 -26.20 -23.88
N GLU A 595 34.78 -26.15 -23.35
CA GLU A 595 35.20 -25.15 -22.38
C GLU A 595 35.13 -23.74 -22.97
N ALA A 596 35.57 -23.55 -24.23
CA ALA A 596 35.45 -22.28 -24.93
C ALA A 596 33.99 -21.82 -25.07
N SER A 597 33.06 -22.72 -25.40
CA SER A 597 31.63 -22.41 -25.48
C SER A 597 31.06 -21.94 -24.14
N VAL A 598 31.44 -22.58 -23.03
CA VAL A 598 31.00 -22.16 -21.69
C VAL A 598 31.55 -20.78 -21.34
N TYR A 599 32.83 -20.49 -21.62
CA TYR A 599 33.39 -19.17 -21.34
C TYR A 599 32.76 -18.04 -22.19
N ILE A 600 32.44 -18.32 -23.45
CA ILE A 600 31.70 -17.37 -24.31
C ILE A 600 30.30 -17.12 -23.75
N PHE A 601 29.61 -18.19 -23.31
CA PHE A 601 28.29 -18.08 -22.68
C PHE A 601 28.35 -17.20 -21.42
N THR A 602 29.30 -17.46 -20.52
CA THR A 602 29.50 -16.68 -19.30
C THR A 602 29.80 -15.22 -19.60
N MET A 603 30.74 -14.95 -20.51
CA MET A 603 31.10 -13.60 -20.92
C MET A 603 29.87 -12.82 -21.43
N PHE A 604 29.07 -13.43 -22.32
CA PHE A 604 27.90 -12.79 -22.90
C PHE A 604 26.84 -12.49 -21.84
N PHE A 605 26.38 -13.51 -21.11
CA PHE A 605 25.26 -13.35 -20.18
C PHE A 605 25.63 -12.53 -18.94
N SER A 606 26.86 -12.65 -18.43
CA SER A 606 27.35 -11.80 -17.33
C SER A 606 27.40 -10.31 -17.72
N THR A 607 27.88 -10.01 -18.93
CA THR A 607 27.95 -8.62 -19.43
C THR A 607 26.54 -8.01 -19.52
N PHE A 608 25.58 -8.72 -20.11
CA PHE A 608 24.21 -8.21 -20.26
C PHE A 608 23.40 -8.25 -18.96
N TYR A 609 23.70 -9.17 -18.05
CA TYR A 609 23.15 -9.16 -16.70
C TYR A 609 23.56 -7.88 -15.96
N HIS A 610 24.85 -7.55 -15.93
CA HIS A 610 25.31 -6.34 -15.25
C HIS A 610 24.90 -5.04 -15.94
N ALA A 611 24.70 -5.05 -17.26
CA ALA A 611 24.06 -3.94 -17.96
C ALA A 611 22.59 -3.74 -17.54
N CYS A 612 21.90 -4.82 -17.15
CA CYS A 612 20.51 -4.82 -16.72
C CYS A 612 20.34 -4.54 -15.21
N ASP A 613 21.31 -4.91 -14.39
CA ASP A 613 21.27 -4.81 -12.93
C ASP A 613 21.53 -3.39 -12.40
N GLN A 614 22.24 -2.54 -13.15
CA GLN A 614 22.59 -1.20 -12.67
C GLN A 614 21.37 -0.26 -12.64
N PRO A 615 21.02 0.34 -11.48
CA PRO A 615 19.87 1.22 -11.39
C PRO A 615 20.15 2.57 -12.07
N GLY A 616 19.25 3.02 -12.96
CA GLY A 616 19.32 4.35 -13.55
C GLY A 616 18.79 4.44 -14.98
N ILE A 617 19.21 5.49 -15.70
CA ILE A 617 18.84 5.71 -17.12
C ILE A 617 19.65 4.79 -18.06
N VAL A 618 20.81 4.32 -17.59
CA VAL A 618 21.76 3.50 -18.36
C VAL A 618 21.45 2.00 -18.34
N VAL A 619 20.31 1.59 -17.76
CA VAL A 619 19.85 0.19 -17.73
C VAL A 619 19.63 -0.32 -19.16
N PHE A 620 20.17 -1.50 -19.46
CA PHE A 620 19.91 -2.19 -20.71
C PHE A 620 19.70 -3.69 -20.49
N CYS A 621 18.46 -4.17 -20.68
CA CYS A 621 18.08 -5.57 -20.54
C CYS A 621 17.66 -6.14 -21.90
N ILE A 622 18.34 -7.19 -22.37
CA ILE A 622 17.94 -7.93 -23.60
C ILE A 622 16.80 -8.91 -23.32
N MET A 623 16.70 -9.38 -22.07
CA MET A 623 15.76 -10.41 -21.60
C MET A 623 15.34 -10.08 -20.17
N GLU A 624 14.37 -10.81 -19.62
CA GLU A 624 13.96 -10.71 -18.22
C GLU A 624 15.14 -10.83 -17.25
N TYR A 625 15.12 -9.99 -16.20
CA TYR A 625 16.18 -9.87 -15.21
C TYR A 625 16.50 -11.21 -14.54
N ASP A 626 15.48 -11.97 -14.11
CA ASP A 626 15.65 -13.25 -13.44
C ASP A 626 16.37 -14.28 -14.31
N VAL A 627 16.11 -14.27 -15.62
CA VAL A 627 16.76 -15.19 -16.56
C VAL A 627 18.21 -14.79 -16.81
N LEU A 628 18.48 -13.49 -16.98
CA LEU A 628 19.85 -12.98 -17.11
C LEU A 628 20.68 -13.29 -15.86
N GLN A 629 20.11 -13.06 -14.67
CA GLN A 629 20.76 -13.37 -13.40
C GLN A 629 21.06 -14.86 -13.28
N PHE A 630 20.08 -15.72 -13.59
CA PHE A 630 20.28 -17.17 -13.58
C PHE A 630 21.42 -17.60 -14.51
N CYS A 631 21.46 -17.07 -15.74
CA CYS A 631 22.49 -17.40 -16.72
C CYS A 631 23.89 -16.91 -16.29
N ASP A 632 24.00 -15.77 -15.62
CA ASP A 632 25.29 -15.26 -15.09
C ASP A 632 25.86 -16.21 -14.02
N PHE A 633 25.08 -16.51 -12.99
CA PHE A 633 25.51 -17.43 -11.91
C PHE A 633 25.81 -18.83 -12.44
N LEU A 634 24.96 -19.38 -13.31
CA LEU A 634 25.18 -20.70 -13.92
C LEU A 634 26.43 -20.69 -14.79
N GLY A 635 26.62 -19.69 -15.64
CA GLY A 635 27.78 -19.57 -16.51
C GLY A 635 29.08 -19.47 -15.70
N SER A 636 29.11 -18.65 -14.67
CA SER A 636 30.28 -18.45 -13.82
C SER A 636 30.67 -19.74 -13.08
N LEU A 637 29.70 -20.46 -12.49
CA LEU A 637 29.93 -21.75 -11.84
C LEU A 637 30.35 -22.86 -12.81
N MET A 638 29.69 -22.93 -13.96
CA MET A 638 30.03 -23.89 -15.00
C MET A 638 31.43 -23.66 -15.54
N SER A 639 31.87 -22.41 -15.67
CA SER A 639 33.25 -22.07 -16.11
C SER A 639 34.29 -22.64 -15.15
N VAL A 640 34.10 -22.48 -13.84
CA VAL A 640 35.00 -23.07 -12.83
C VAL A 640 34.95 -24.61 -12.89
N TRP A 641 33.75 -25.18 -12.93
CA TRP A 641 33.56 -26.64 -13.00
C TRP A 641 34.26 -27.28 -14.21
N VAL A 642 34.01 -26.76 -15.42
CA VAL A 642 34.59 -27.34 -16.64
C VAL A 642 36.11 -27.21 -16.69
N THR A 643 36.66 -26.13 -16.14
CA THR A 643 38.10 -25.90 -16.00
C THR A 643 38.75 -26.93 -15.10
N VAL A 644 38.19 -27.17 -13.90
CA VAL A 644 38.75 -28.12 -12.93
C VAL A 644 38.70 -29.56 -13.45
N ILE A 645 37.59 -29.95 -14.08
CA ILE A 645 37.47 -31.28 -14.70
C ILE A 645 38.42 -31.43 -15.90
N ALA A 646 38.65 -30.37 -16.69
CA ALA A 646 39.66 -30.39 -17.76
C ALA A 646 41.08 -30.61 -17.20
N MET A 647 41.41 -30.01 -16.05
CA MET A 647 42.68 -30.24 -15.35
C MET A 647 42.86 -31.67 -14.84
N ALA A 648 41.78 -32.36 -14.47
CA ALA A 648 41.82 -33.76 -14.04
C ALA A 648 42.26 -34.72 -15.16
N ARG A 649 42.20 -34.31 -16.44
CA ARG A 649 42.55 -35.11 -17.63
C ARG A 649 41.95 -36.54 -17.58
N LEU A 650 40.64 -36.66 -17.40
CA LEU A 650 39.95 -37.95 -17.35
C LEU A 650 39.79 -38.56 -18.76
N LYS A 651 39.29 -39.81 -18.84
CA LYS A 651 38.89 -40.41 -20.14
C LYS A 651 37.76 -39.56 -20.76
N SER A 652 37.70 -39.49 -22.09
CA SER A 652 36.76 -38.63 -22.84
C SER A 652 35.30 -38.84 -22.39
N ILE A 653 34.87 -40.11 -22.31
CA ILE A 653 33.52 -40.49 -21.89
C ILE A 653 33.19 -39.98 -20.48
N ILE A 654 34.08 -40.22 -19.50
CA ILE A 654 33.88 -39.79 -18.10
C ILE A 654 33.83 -38.26 -18.02
N LYS A 655 34.71 -37.57 -18.77
CA LYS A 655 34.75 -36.11 -18.85
C LYS A 655 33.41 -35.54 -19.33
N GLN A 656 32.85 -36.09 -20.41
CA GLN A 656 31.57 -35.65 -20.97
C GLN A 656 30.39 -35.92 -20.02
N VAL A 657 30.36 -37.08 -19.37
CA VAL A 657 29.34 -37.41 -18.36
C VAL A 657 29.39 -36.41 -17.20
N LEU A 658 30.58 -36.08 -16.69
CA LEU A 658 30.74 -35.10 -15.60
C LEU A 658 30.37 -33.68 -16.01
N TYR A 659 30.53 -33.31 -17.28
CA TYR A 659 30.05 -32.02 -17.80
C TYR A 659 28.53 -31.95 -17.82
N LEU A 660 27.88 -32.97 -18.38
CA LEU A 660 26.41 -32.99 -18.47
C LEU A 660 25.77 -33.08 -17.07
N LEU A 661 26.30 -33.96 -16.21
CA LEU A 661 25.82 -34.13 -14.84
C LEU A 661 26.04 -32.84 -14.03
N GLY A 662 27.22 -32.22 -14.17
CA GLY A 662 27.52 -30.94 -13.53
C GLY A 662 26.53 -29.85 -13.93
N ALA A 663 26.24 -29.71 -15.23
CA ALA A 663 25.27 -28.74 -15.74
C ALA A 663 23.87 -28.93 -15.15
N MET A 664 23.37 -30.18 -15.12
CA MET A 664 22.05 -30.48 -14.56
C MET A 664 21.99 -30.20 -13.05
N LEU A 665 22.99 -30.63 -12.28
CA LEU A 665 23.01 -30.45 -10.82
C LEU A 665 23.19 -28.98 -10.43
N LEU A 666 24.06 -28.24 -11.12
CA LEU A 666 24.26 -26.80 -10.89
C LEU A 666 23.01 -25.99 -11.23
N SER A 667 22.36 -26.31 -12.35
CA SER A 667 21.08 -25.68 -12.73
C SER A 667 20.00 -25.91 -11.66
N MET A 668 19.88 -27.12 -11.14
CA MET A 668 18.92 -27.45 -10.07
C MET A 668 19.26 -26.71 -8.76
N ALA A 669 20.53 -26.69 -8.35
CA ALA A 669 20.97 -26.04 -7.12
C ALA A 669 20.69 -24.53 -7.14
N LEU A 670 20.94 -23.86 -8.27
CA LEU A 670 20.67 -22.43 -8.43
C LEU A 670 19.18 -22.07 -8.41
N GLN A 671 18.28 -22.99 -8.78
CA GLN A 671 16.84 -22.77 -8.63
C GLN A 671 16.37 -22.88 -7.19
N LEU A 672 17.04 -23.70 -6.36
CA LEU A 672 16.69 -23.83 -4.94
C LEU A 672 17.13 -22.59 -4.14
N ASP A 673 18.39 -22.18 -4.30
CA ASP A 673 18.90 -20.96 -3.67
C ASP A 673 20.07 -20.38 -4.47
N ARG A 674 19.83 -19.30 -5.23
CA ARG A 674 20.85 -18.68 -6.09
C ARG A 674 21.97 -17.96 -5.32
N HIS A 675 21.73 -17.58 -4.07
CA HIS A 675 22.69 -16.83 -3.24
C HIS A 675 23.34 -17.67 -2.14
N GLY A 676 22.97 -18.95 -2.02
CA GLY A 676 23.51 -19.84 -0.99
C GLY A 676 25.02 -20.06 -1.18
N LEU A 677 25.82 -19.72 -0.17
CA LEU A 677 27.28 -19.95 -0.17
C LEU A 677 27.64 -21.40 -0.50
N TRP A 678 26.88 -22.37 0.01
CA TRP A 678 27.10 -23.80 -0.25
C TRP A 678 26.84 -24.20 -1.70
N ASN A 679 25.96 -23.49 -2.40
CA ASN A 679 25.70 -23.72 -3.83
C ASN A 679 26.86 -23.19 -4.70
N LEU A 680 27.62 -22.21 -4.21
CA LEU A 680 28.87 -21.74 -4.83
C LEU A 680 30.07 -22.65 -4.50
N LEU A 681 30.24 -22.96 -3.21
CA LEU A 681 31.44 -23.66 -2.71
C LEU A 681 31.38 -25.18 -2.94
N GLY A 682 30.21 -25.80 -2.75
CA GLY A 682 30.02 -27.25 -2.79
C GLY A 682 30.45 -27.89 -4.12
N PRO A 683 29.94 -27.45 -5.27
CA PRO A 683 30.34 -27.97 -6.59
C PRO A 683 31.83 -27.77 -6.87
N SER A 684 32.38 -26.62 -6.49
CA SER A 684 33.80 -26.31 -6.67
C SER A 684 34.69 -27.25 -5.86
N LEU A 685 34.35 -27.49 -4.58
CA LEU A 685 35.07 -28.45 -3.72
C LEU A 685 34.96 -29.89 -4.25
N PHE A 686 33.78 -30.28 -4.73
CA PHE A 686 33.57 -31.61 -5.30
C PHE A 686 34.41 -31.84 -6.57
N ALA A 687 34.45 -30.86 -7.47
CA ALA A 687 35.30 -30.92 -8.67
C ALA A 687 36.80 -31.00 -8.31
N LEU A 688 37.25 -30.23 -7.32
CA LEU A 688 38.61 -30.30 -6.79
C LEU A 688 38.92 -31.67 -6.19
N GLY A 689 37.96 -32.29 -5.49
CA GLY A 689 38.05 -33.66 -4.98
C GLY A 689 38.26 -34.69 -6.09
N ILE A 690 37.48 -34.60 -7.19
CA ILE A 690 37.66 -35.47 -8.37
C ILE A 690 39.06 -35.31 -8.96
N MET A 691 39.52 -34.06 -9.09
CA MET A 691 40.87 -33.76 -9.60
C MET A 691 41.96 -34.36 -8.70
N ALA A 692 41.84 -34.19 -7.37
CA ALA A 692 42.80 -34.72 -6.39
C ALA A 692 42.86 -36.25 -6.44
N ILE A 693 41.72 -36.94 -6.54
CA ILE A 693 41.66 -38.40 -6.69
C ILE A 693 42.35 -38.83 -7.99
N ALA A 694 42.02 -38.18 -9.12
CA ALA A 694 42.59 -38.51 -10.43
C ALA A 694 44.12 -38.32 -10.46
N TRP A 695 44.63 -37.28 -9.82
CA TRP A 695 46.07 -37.01 -9.72
C TRP A 695 46.77 -37.99 -8.79
N THR A 696 46.15 -38.34 -7.66
CA THR A 696 46.67 -39.35 -6.71
C THR A 696 46.78 -40.72 -7.37
N VAL A 697 45.73 -41.19 -8.04
CA VAL A 697 45.74 -42.47 -8.77
C VAL A 697 46.82 -42.51 -9.84
N ARG A 698 47.03 -41.41 -10.58
CA ARG A 698 48.13 -41.31 -11.57
C ARG A 698 49.50 -41.31 -10.93
N THR A 699 49.65 -40.61 -9.80
CA THR A 699 50.91 -40.53 -9.06
C THR A 699 51.32 -41.91 -8.55
N ILE A 700 50.37 -42.67 -8.00
CA ILE A 700 50.58 -44.05 -7.54
C ILE A 700 50.95 -44.96 -8.73
N ARG A 701 50.20 -44.90 -9.84
CA ARG A 701 50.47 -45.75 -11.02
C ARG A 701 51.80 -45.45 -11.71
N ARG A 702 52.25 -44.19 -11.73
CA ARG A 702 53.48 -43.75 -12.44
C ARG A 702 54.69 -43.56 -11.53
N ARG A 703 54.54 -43.73 -10.20
CA ARG A 703 55.57 -43.50 -9.16
C ARG A 703 56.30 -42.15 -9.25
N ARG A 704 55.65 -41.13 -9.80
CA ARG A 704 56.13 -39.73 -9.89
C ARG A 704 54.97 -38.78 -9.68
N CYS A 705 55.21 -37.66 -9.01
CA CYS A 705 54.20 -36.62 -8.78
C CYS A 705 53.66 -36.09 -10.12
N TYR A 706 52.34 -36.03 -10.24
CA TYR A 706 51.65 -35.49 -11.39
C TYR A 706 51.07 -34.10 -11.05
N PRO A 707 51.28 -33.05 -11.87
CA PRO A 707 52.00 -33.00 -13.16
C PRO A 707 53.53 -33.11 -13.05
N PRO A 708 54.22 -33.74 -14.03
CA PRO A 708 55.64 -34.10 -13.94
C PRO A 708 56.63 -32.95 -14.17
N THR A 709 56.19 -31.76 -14.59
CA THR A 709 57.06 -30.64 -14.95
C THR A 709 57.03 -29.53 -13.90
N TRP A 710 58.14 -29.27 -13.21
CA TRP A 710 58.27 -28.18 -12.23
C TRP A 710 57.92 -26.79 -12.82
N LYS A 711 58.26 -26.55 -14.10
CA LYS A 711 57.86 -25.34 -14.83
C LYS A 711 56.34 -25.12 -14.84
N ARG A 712 55.54 -26.19 -14.89
CA ARG A 712 54.08 -26.08 -14.89
C ARG A 712 53.52 -25.72 -13.51
N TRP A 713 54.17 -26.21 -12.45
CA TRP A 713 53.84 -25.83 -11.08
C TRP A 713 54.09 -24.34 -10.84
N VAL A 714 55.27 -23.85 -11.21
CA VAL A 714 55.69 -22.46 -10.92
C VAL A 714 55.01 -21.43 -11.83
N PHE A 715 54.86 -21.70 -13.13
CA PHE A 715 54.39 -20.67 -14.08
C PHE A 715 52.89 -20.71 -14.39
N TYR A 716 52.18 -21.78 -14.05
CA TYR A 716 50.76 -21.94 -14.41
C TYR A 716 49.88 -22.28 -13.21
N LEU A 717 50.19 -23.37 -12.50
CA LEU A 717 49.34 -23.82 -11.39
C LEU A 717 49.41 -22.88 -10.19
N PHE A 718 50.61 -22.57 -9.69
CA PHE A 718 50.74 -21.70 -8.51
C PHE A 718 50.15 -20.30 -8.73
N PRO A 719 50.48 -19.58 -9.82
CA PRO A 719 49.86 -18.28 -10.11
C PRO A 719 48.34 -18.39 -10.28
N GLY A 720 47.85 -19.39 -11.03
CA GLY A 720 46.42 -19.60 -11.24
C GLY A 720 45.66 -19.89 -9.94
N THR A 721 46.21 -20.75 -9.07
CA THR A 721 45.59 -21.03 -7.76
C THR A 721 45.63 -19.84 -6.83
N MET A 722 46.72 -19.07 -6.79
CA MET A 722 46.82 -17.86 -5.96
C MET A 722 45.81 -16.80 -6.39
N ILE A 723 45.66 -16.58 -7.70
CA ILE A 723 44.67 -15.65 -8.25
C ILE A 723 43.25 -16.10 -7.88
N ALA A 724 42.94 -17.40 -8.04
CA ALA A 724 41.62 -17.94 -7.70
C ALA A 724 41.30 -17.82 -6.20
N THR A 725 42.26 -18.12 -5.32
CA THR A 725 42.06 -17.97 -3.86
C THR A 725 41.88 -16.51 -3.46
N SER A 726 42.63 -15.60 -4.07
CA SER A 726 42.48 -14.16 -3.83
C SER A 726 41.11 -13.65 -4.29
N ALA A 727 40.60 -14.14 -5.44
CA ALA A 727 39.26 -13.79 -5.91
C ALA A 727 38.19 -14.21 -4.90
N VAL A 728 38.23 -15.46 -4.43
CA VAL A 728 37.27 -15.97 -3.43
C VAL A 728 37.38 -15.19 -2.12
N ALA A 729 38.59 -14.82 -1.69
CA ALA A 729 38.79 -14.04 -0.47
C ALA A 729 38.24 -12.61 -0.57
N LEU A 730 38.42 -11.94 -1.72
CA LEU A 730 37.86 -10.60 -1.95
C LEU A 730 36.32 -10.64 -1.93
N TYR A 731 35.73 -11.63 -2.60
CA TYR A 731 34.28 -11.85 -2.60
C TYR A 731 33.73 -12.12 -1.19
N ALA A 732 34.39 -13.00 -0.43
CA ALA A 732 33.86 -13.44 0.87
C ALA A 732 34.04 -12.41 2.00
N PHE A 733 35.09 -11.58 1.98
CA PHE A 733 35.46 -10.75 3.13
C PHE A 733 35.47 -9.24 2.88
N VAL A 734 35.52 -8.79 1.61
CA VAL A 734 35.76 -7.37 1.29
C VAL A 734 34.56 -6.70 0.61
N GLU A 735 33.67 -7.47 -0.01
CA GLU A 735 32.52 -6.94 -0.74
C GLU A 735 31.43 -6.36 0.18
N THR A 736 30.96 -5.14 -0.14
CA THR A 736 29.91 -4.37 0.55
C THR A 736 28.99 -3.65 -0.47
N GLU A 737 27.83 -3.09 -0.07
CA GLU A 737 26.91 -2.38 -1.02
C GLU A 737 27.62 -1.21 -1.70
N GLU A 738 28.44 -0.50 -0.94
CA GLU A 738 29.09 0.72 -1.41
C GLU A 738 30.28 0.45 -2.32
N ASN A 739 30.97 -0.69 -2.17
CA ASN A 739 32.15 -1.03 -2.96
C ASN A 739 31.88 -2.14 -4.00
N TYR A 740 30.64 -2.66 -4.05
CA TYR A 740 30.21 -3.77 -4.89
C TYR A 740 30.75 -3.67 -6.30
N PHE A 741 30.53 -2.53 -6.96
CA PHE A 741 30.88 -2.36 -8.36
C PHE A 741 32.39 -2.42 -8.63
N TYR A 742 33.24 -2.00 -7.67
CA TYR A 742 34.69 -2.14 -7.79
C TYR A 742 35.15 -3.56 -7.50
N ILE A 743 34.74 -4.12 -6.35
CA ILE A 743 35.22 -5.42 -5.87
C ILE A 743 34.72 -6.55 -6.77
N HIS A 744 33.46 -6.51 -7.17
CA HIS A 744 32.87 -7.52 -8.06
C HIS A 744 33.49 -7.50 -9.47
N SER A 745 33.85 -6.31 -9.96
CA SER A 745 34.55 -6.21 -11.24
C SER A 745 35.99 -6.73 -11.17
N ILE A 746 36.69 -6.47 -10.07
CA ILE A 746 38.02 -7.07 -9.82
C ILE A 746 37.89 -8.59 -9.71
N TRP A 747 36.85 -9.09 -9.05
CA TRP A 747 36.55 -10.51 -8.94
C TRP A 747 36.42 -11.18 -10.31
N HIS A 748 35.64 -10.60 -11.23
CA HIS A 748 35.51 -11.08 -12.62
C HIS A 748 36.87 -11.18 -13.32
N MET A 749 37.69 -10.13 -13.21
CA MET A 749 39.02 -10.11 -13.83
C MET A 749 39.93 -11.20 -13.26
N LEU A 750 39.90 -11.43 -11.94
CA LEU A 750 40.72 -12.45 -11.28
C LEU A 750 40.25 -13.87 -11.62
N ILE A 751 38.95 -14.15 -11.57
CA ILE A 751 38.42 -15.47 -11.93
C ILE A 751 38.73 -15.80 -13.39
N ALA A 752 38.41 -14.90 -14.32
CA ALA A 752 38.71 -15.11 -15.74
C ALA A 752 40.21 -15.28 -15.98
N GLY A 753 41.05 -14.47 -15.33
CA GLY A 753 42.50 -14.60 -15.37
C GLY A 753 42.98 -15.96 -14.86
N SER A 754 42.44 -16.45 -13.73
CA SER A 754 42.80 -17.74 -13.15
C SER A 754 42.50 -18.91 -14.09
N VAL A 755 41.34 -18.90 -14.75
CA VAL A 755 40.93 -19.92 -15.71
C VAL A 755 41.91 -20.00 -16.89
N GLY A 756 42.38 -18.85 -17.38
CA GLY A 756 43.39 -18.78 -18.45
C GLY A 756 44.72 -19.46 -18.10
N PHE A 757 45.19 -19.32 -16.85
CA PHE A 757 46.43 -19.98 -16.38
C PHE A 757 46.24 -21.46 -16.05
N LEU A 758 45.06 -21.84 -15.56
CA LEU A 758 44.76 -23.21 -15.12
C LEU A 758 44.48 -24.17 -16.29
N LEU A 759 44.11 -23.66 -17.47
CA LEU A 759 43.81 -24.49 -18.63
C LEU A 759 45.04 -25.33 -19.05
N PRO A 760 44.94 -26.68 -19.09
CA PRO A 760 46.06 -27.53 -19.43
C PRO A 760 46.48 -27.38 -20.90
N PRO A 761 47.77 -27.17 -21.23
CA PRO A 761 48.23 -27.17 -22.61
C PRO A 761 47.93 -28.52 -23.29
N ARG A 762 47.67 -28.49 -24.59
CA ARG A 762 47.41 -29.70 -25.39
C ARG A 762 48.51 -30.72 -25.15
N ALA A 763 48.13 -31.98 -24.92
CA ALA A 763 49.10 -33.06 -24.90
C ALA A 763 49.78 -33.09 -26.28
N LYS A 764 51.10 -32.87 -26.34
CA LYS A 764 51.83 -33.11 -27.58
C LYS A 764 51.61 -34.58 -27.92
N PRO A 765 51.20 -34.93 -29.16
CA PRO A 765 51.29 -36.31 -29.60
C PRO A 765 52.74 -36.73 -29.40
N ASP A 766 52.97 -37.90 -28.80
CA ASP A 766 54.31 -38.42 -28.56
C ASP A 766 55.11 -38.30 -29.88
N GLY A 767 56.19 -37.53 -29.82
CA GLY A 767 57.00 -37.23 -30.98
C GLY A 767 57.42 -38.53 -31.64
N LYS A 768 57.29 -38.60 -32.97
CA LYS A 768 57.79 -39.67 -33.83
C LYS A 768 59.08 -40.24 -33.23
N VAL A 769 58.97 -41.45 -32.68
CA VAL A 769 60.13 -42.21 -32.22
C VAL A 769 61.03 -42.36 -33.43
N THR A 770 62.20 -41.72 -33.39
CA THR A 770 63.25 -41.94 -34.38
C THR A 770 63.60 -43.42 -34.36
N PRO A 771 63.61 -44.13 -35.52
CA PRO A 771 63.89 -45.55 -35.52
C PRO A 771 65.37 -45.73 -35.16
N ILE A 772 65.61 -46.29 -33.98
CA ILE A 772 66.90 -46.83 -33.59
C ILE A 772 67.31 -47.87 -34.63
N GLN A 773 68.43 -47.65 -35.30
CA GLN A 773 69.06 -48.67 -36.15
C GLN A 773 69.35 -49.90 -35.29
N ARG A 774 68.70 -51.02 -35.61
CA ARG A 774 69.17 -52.35 -35.16
C ARG A 774 69.10 -53.38 -36.29
N ARG A 775 70.16 -54.19 -36.26
CA ARG A 775 70.59 -55.20 -37.24
C ARG A 775 69.51 -56.24 -37.56
N ARG A 776 69.59 -56.70 -38.81
CA ARG A 776 68.92 -57.85 -39.44
C ARG A 776 68.50 -58.96 -38.45
N GLY A 777 67.22 -59.28 -38.47
CA GLY A 777 66.62 -60.50 -37.92
C GLY A 777 65.11 -60.43 -38.06
N CYS A 778 64.50 -61.34 -38.84
CA CYS A 778 63.06 -61.40 -39.07
C CYS A 778 62.29 -61.56 -37.74
N GLY A 779 61.29 -60.71 -37.52
CA GLY A 779 60.40 -60.75 -36.37
C GLY A 779 59.21 -59.84 -36.59
N TYR A 780 58.03 -60.44 -36.61
CA TYR A 780 56.67 -59.90 -36.76
C TYR A 780 56.43 -58.55 -36.06
N GLN A 781 55.81 -57.62 -36.78
CA GLN A 781 55.41 -56.30 -36.30
C GLN A 781 53.98 -56.39 -35.73
N LEU A 782 53.86 -56.24 -34.41
CA LEU A 782 52.56 -56.16 -33.73
C LEU A 782 51.98 -54.76 -34.01
N CYS A 783 50.98 -54.66 -34.88
CA CYS A 783 50.18 -53.44 -35.04
C CYS A 783 49.25 -53.33 -33.82
N VAL A 784 49.59 -52.43 -32.89
CA VAL A 784 48.64 -51.97 -31.87
C VAL A 784 47.63 -51.08 -32.61
N ASN A 785 46.44 -51.63 -32.80
CA ASN A 785 45.33 -50.95 -33.44
C ASN A 785 44.78 -49.89 -32.46
N GLU A 786 45.03 -48.61 -32.72
CA GLU A 786 44.34 -47.50 -32.05
C GLU A 786 42.93 -47.37 -32.64
N HIS A 787 42.03 -48.30 -32.29
CA HIS A 787 40.59 -48.13 -32.48
C HIS A 787 39.81 -48.93 -31.42
N GLU A 788 39.81 -48.40 -30.20
CA GLU A 788 38.80 -48.74 -29.17
C GLU A 788 38.19 -47.44 -28.63
N GLU A 789 37.28 -46.83 -29.41
CA GLU A 789 36.19 -46.04 -28.87
C GLU A 789 34.93 -46.33 -29.70
N LEU A 790 34.15 -47.31 -29.25
CA LEU A 790 32.68 -47.40 -29.36
C LEU A 790 32.27 -48.70 -28.67
N GLY A 791 31.89 -48.58 -27.40
CA GLY A 791 31.41 -49.71 -26.62
C GLY A 791 30.00 -50.11 -27.05
N LEU A 792 29.86 -51.35 -27.49
CA LEU A 792 28.66 -52.18 -27.31
C LEU A 792 29.15 -53.60 -27.09
N VAL A 793 28.95 -54.10 -25.88
CA VAL A 793 29.24 -55.48 -25.50
C VAL A 793 28.04 -56.34 -25.89
N ASP A 794 28.30 -57.42 -26.63
CA ASP A 794 27.79 -58.75 -26.27
C ASP A 794 28.78 -59.84 -26.73
N PRO A 795 28.94 -60.95 -25.97
CA PRO A 795 30.03 -61.90 -26.15
C PRO A 795 29.55 -63.16 -26.88
N ALA A 796 30.08 -63.48 -28.05
CA ALA A 796 30.34 -64.84 -28.52
C ALA A 796 30.86 -64.84 -29.97
N ILE A 797 31.66 -65.87 -30.26
CA ILE A 797 32.12 -66.33 -31.59
C ILE A 797 33.46 -65.72 -32.03
N VAL A 798 34.49 -66.50 -31.74
CA VAL A 798 35.76 -66.55 -32.45
C VAL A 798 35.50 -66.72 -33.96
N SER A 799 36.05 -65.82 -34.78
CA SER A 799 36.48 -66.21 -36.13
C SER A 799 37.74 -65.45 -36.53
N ILE A 800 38.81 -66.23 -36.69
CA ILE A 800 40.02 -65.86 -37.40
C ILE A 800 39.60 -65.67 -38.86
N ASN A 801 39.87 -64.51 -39.47
CA ASN A 801 40.05 -64.34 -40.92
C ASN A 801 40.49 -62.91 -41.28
N SER A 802 41.77 -62.72 -41.57
CA SER A 802 42.22 -62.34 -42.92
C SER A 802 43.70 -61.95 -42.90
N ILE A 803 44.40 -62.60 -43.81
CA ILE A 803 45.80 -62.39 -44.18
C ILE A 803 45.83 -61.20 -45.14
N CYS A 804 46.71 -60.22 -44.91
CA CYS A 804 47.12 -59.27 -45.95
C CYS A 804 48.54 -59.64 -46.41
N THR A 805 48.65 -60.08 -47.66
CA THR A 805 49.90 -60.31 -48.39
C THR A 805 50.45 -59.03 -49.00
N SER A 806 51.78 -58.88 -48.85
CA SER A 806 52.77 -58.00 -49.50
C SER A 806 52.50 -56.51 -49.61
#